data_AF-A0AB36KEL3-F1
#
_entry.id   AF-A0AB36KEL3-F1
#
_cell.length_a   1.000
_cell.length_b   1.000
_cell.length_c   1.000
_cell.angle_alpha   90.00
_cell.angle_beta   90.00
_cell.angle_gamma   90.00
#
_symmetry.space_group_name_H-M   'P 1'
#
loop_
_entity.id
_entity.type
_entity.pdbx_description
1 polymer ?
#
loop_
_entity_poly.entity_id
_entity_poly.type
_entity_poly.pdbx_seq_one_letter_code
_entity_poly.pdbx_strand_id
1 'polypeptide(L)'
;MIIEKASNKELELLKDANFKQNIRASLDHDAIAHILKRHGVNSVNVKNGEIPVTNEDIANYRYIINNADAIIRTLDNEDKEVISAFKQINGYAVVVEQAINKKNELALKTMYKNNGSYKNNEVYKAFSSTSLDADAKVRHRLSSYSGATENTTQKPLTDQEDLLKNTELNNETTKDATNLSPLEQANAEKLAKLESEKLQSEQEFLKTKEQENKRKEALKKKLEHERGNASNIESQTKIEVGKDIPTQIQAQIPKSRVRLNEREIYDLDYAIVKAKDLKPSFTTGGTQKRTDMNEEQIKSIAENFDPKKIFGSGGFEDLPIILHDGQVIAGNHRIQGMLNFTPKSRYIYNKAIKEYYHIDLKPDELLVRVPHNRLNNTEINNLAASSNQGRFNSESDHAIAVLSHYEAKLKELDQKLDADSIYSLKNIVAKNLNFDKATHPNVGDSNLALLMFNMPRTKTQGIELLNRWQKEFSNDIKSYEKVKKMFVDNAGSFHNLIHDMNFPKVSLNAYLSDIMDRSFANLKNYQSTSESLKDLSEKFYKTSSLEMFEKSDQTTSDISEILGGAIARFARFDDPSKALFEALKSDNVKKGLKEFKIADVTKDMFNPDSKEFKDIDIYDFTHYLLMVNREPNENNPTLKRLIEAVKDMQKKESEIKEVSKKSAEETEKGTKERAFKVIEDKEAFLKDLNAIKPMPLPKEIDTESFLNDFNGVKNKENFIKHLKSKPDSKHRLAYLHLVEPTLKEPDITLIFKEQGKEVKKEHIKAFQGDPKTIYYFLVTQDNDSKLITGLKVKPIYIKAEIDKADIIHSFIPQARTLKE
;
A
#
# COMPACT_ATOMS: atom_id res chain seq x y z
N MET A 1 30.16 -15.36 3.45
CA MET A 1 30.49 -15.96 4.75
C MET A 1 30.02 -14.99 5.82
N ILE A 2 29.08 -15.42 6.66
CA ILE A 2 28.59 -14.68 7.81
C ILE A 2 29.34 -15.20 9.04
N ILE A 3 29.77 -14.32 9.93
CA ILE A 3 30.48 -14.67 11.18
C ILE A 3 29.74 -14.03 12.34
N GLU A 4 29.42 -14.84 13.35
CA GLU A 4 28.64 -14.45 14.52
C GLU A 4 29.26 -15.00 15.81
N LYS A 5 28.75 -14.57 16.96
CA LYS A 5 29.19 -15.09 18.27
C LYS A 5 28.54 -16.45 18.55
N ALA A 6 29.33 -17.41 19.04
CA ALA A 6 28.79 -18.68 19.53
C ALA A 6 27.81 -18.45 20.70
N SER A 7 26.79 -19.30 20.82
CA SER A 7 25.75 -19.20 21.84
C SER A 7 26.27 -19.67 23.18
N ASN A 8 25.66 -19.19 24.27
CA ASN A 8 26.05 -19.62 25.62
C ASN A 8 25.85 -21.13 25.83
N LYS A 9 24.84 -21.75 25.20
CA LYS A 9 24.63 -23.21 25.23
C LYS A 9 25.73 -23.98 24.51
N GLU A 10 26.20 -23.48 23.35
CA GLU A 10 27.35 -24.06 22.65
C GLU A 10 28.63 -23.90 23.48
N LEU A 11 28.82 -22.75 24.14
CA LEU A 11 30.00 -22.47 24.97
C LEU A 11 30.06 -23.35 26.23
N GLU A 12 28.92 -23.73 26.82
CA GLU A 12 28.88 -24.62 27.99
C GLU A 12 29.38 -26.03 27.68
N LEU A 13 29.12 -26.54 26.47
CA LEU A 13 29.58 -27.86 26.00
C LEU A 13 31.04 -27.88 25.53
N LEU A 14 31.68 -26.71 25.44
CA LEU A 14 33.04 -26.54 24.95
C LEU A 14 34.03 -26.10 26.04
N LYS A 15 33.61 -26.12 27.31
CA LYS A 15 34.43 -25.69 28.45
C LYS A 15 35.74 -26.51 28.61
N ASP A 16 35.71 -27.80 28.30
CA ASP A 16 36.87 -28.71 28.41
C ASP A 16 37.65 -28.86 27.10
N ALA A 17 37.17 -28.24 26.02
CA ALA A 17 37.89 -28.18 24.77
C ALA A 17 38.85 -27.00 24.83
N ASN A 18 40.16 -27.26 24.72
CA ASN A 18 41.27 -26.28 24.82
C ASN A 18 41.19 -25.10 23.81
N PHE A 19 40.16 -24.27 23.87
CA PHE A 19 39.94 -23.12 23.03
C PHE A 19 40.43 -21.85 23.73
N LYS A 20 41.30 -21.09 23.06
CA LYS A 20 41.64 -19.72 23.49
C LYS A 20 40.40 -18.83 23.29
N GLN A 21 40.12 -17.94 24.25
CA GLN A 21 38.88 -17.14 24.30
C GLN A 21 38.44 -16.51 22.95
N ASN A 22 37.11 -16.43 22.76
CA ASN A 22 36.34 -15.94 21.59
C ASN A 22 36.06 -16.97 20.47
N ILE A 23 35.14 -17.91 20.73
CA ILE A 23 34.59 -18.84 19.73
C ILE A 23 33.55 -18.13 18.84
N ARG A 24 33.67 -18.29 17.52
CA ARG A 24 32.79 -17.67 16.51
C ARG A 24 31.99 -18.76 15.78
N ALA A 25 30.74 -18.50 15.44
CA ALA A 25 29.97 -19.35 14.53
C ALA A 25 30.05 -18.78 13.12
N SER A 26 30.12 -19.63 12.10
CA SER A 26 30.14 -19.17 10.72
C SER A 26 29.20 -19.94 9.81
N LEU A 27 28.70 -19.21 8.82
CA LEU A 27 27.86 -19.71 7.74
C LEU A 27 28.48 -19.30 6.41
N ASP A 28 28.93 -20.28 5.63
CA ASP A 28 29.51 -20.06 4.32
C ASP A 28 28.53 -20.45 3.19
N HIS A 29 28.89 -20.05 1.96
CA HIS A 29 28.09 -20.35 0.78
C HIS A 29 28.04 -21.86 0.51
N ASP A 30 29.13 -22.57 0.79
CA ASP A 30 29.26 -24.00 0.50
C ASP A 30 28.34 -24.85 1.39
N ALA A 31 28.18 -24.49 2.66
CA ALA A 31 27.23 -25.10 3.58
C ALA A 31 25.78 -24.85 3.14
N ILE A 32 25.43 -23.63 2.73
CA ILE A 32 24.09 -23.31 2.21
C ILE A 32 23.82 -24.13 0.94
N ALA A 33 24.78 -24.18 0.02
CA ALA A 33 24.66 -24.96 -1.21
C ALA A 33 24.55 -26.47 -0.91
N HIS A 34 25.30 -26.98 0.06
CA HIS A 34 25.22 -28.37 0.51
C HIS A 34 23.84 -28.72 1.07
N ILE A 35 23.33 -27.89 1.99
CA ILE A 35 22.02 -28.06 2.64
C ILE A 35 20.91 -28.04 1.59
N LEU A 36 20.90 -27.05 0.70
CA LEU A 36 19.86 -26.95 -0.33
C LEU A 36 19.95 -28.09 -1.35
N LYS A 37 21.15 -28.55 -1.69
CA LYS A 37 21.35 -29.66 -2.62
C LYS A 37 20.90 -31.01 -2.04
N ARG A 38 21.11 -31.23 -0.74
CA ARG A 38 20.82 -32.51 -0.06
C ARG A 38 19.43 -32.56 0.58
N HIS A 39 18.97 -31.44 1.16
CA HIS A 39 17.75 -31.34 1.98
C HIS A 39 16.78 -30.25 1.49
N GLY A 40 17.12 -29.48 0.47
CA GLY A 40 16.24 -28.45 -0.09
C GLY A 40 15.01 -29.02 -0.79
N VAL A 41 14.03 -28.15 -1.07
CA VAL A 41 12.72 -28.51 -1.68
C VAL A 41 12.84 -29.40 -2.93
N ASN A 42 13.89 -29.23 -3.74
CA ASN A 42 14.11 -29.97 -4.99
C ASN A 42 15.12 -31.13 -4.86
N SER A 43 15.61 -31.42 -3.66
CA SER A 43 16.65 -32.41 -3.41
C SER A 43 16.15 -33.85 -3.59
N VAL A 44 17.09 -34.77 -3.81
CA VAL A 44 16.79 -36.20 -3.96
C VAL A 44 16.23 -36.77 -2.65
N ASN A 45 16.70 -36.31 -1.49
CA ASN A 45 16.23 -36.84 -0.22
C ASN A 45 14.78 -36.42 0.10
N VAL A 46 14.39 -35.20 -0.27
CA VAL A 46 12.98 -34.76 -0.15
C VAL A 46 12.08 -35.56 -1.08
N LYS A 47 12.55 -35.89 -2.29
CA LYS A 47 11.83 -36.82 -3.18
C LYS A 47 11.69 -38.24 -2.61
N ASN A 48 12.58 -38.62 -1.69
CA ASN A 48 12.56 -39.90 -0.98
C ASN A 48 11.85 -39.83 0.39
N GLY A 49 11.17 -38.71 0.71
CA GLY A 49 10.30 -38.59 1.88
C GLY A 49 10.84 -37.78 3.07
N GLU A 50 12.00 -37.12 2.93
CA GLU A 50 12.46 -36.12 3.92
C GLU A 50 11.63 -34.83 3.87
N ILE A 51 11.51 -34.14 5.01
CA ILE A 51 10.90 -32.80 5.05
C ILE A 51 11.91 -31.78 4.50
N PRO A 52 11.49 -30.90 3.57
CA PRO A 52 12.41 -29.94 2.97
C PRO A 52 12.90 -28.87 3.96
N VAL A 53 14.17 -28.51 3.81
CA VAL A 53 14.80 -27.34 4.40
C VAL A 53 14.67 -26.17 3.42
N THR A 54 14.14 -25.05 3.90
CA THR A 54 13.95 -23.82 3.14
C THR A 54 15.04 -22.80 3.44
N ASN A 55 15.15 -21.75 2.62
CA ASN A 55 16.06 -20.64 2.91
C ASN A 55 15.73 -19.94 4.24
N GLU A 56 14.45 -19.93 4.64
CA GLU A 56 14.01 -19.38 5.92
C GLU A 56 14.48 -20.24 7.10
N ASP A 57 14.44 -21.57 6.97
CA ASP A 57 15.00 -22.47 7.98
C ASP A 57 16.51 -22.24 8.18
N ILE A 58 17.25 -22.08 7.07
CA ILE A 58 18.69 -21.80 7.08
C ILE A 58 18.97 -20.42 7.69
N ALA A 59 18.20 -19.39 7.35
CA ALA A 59 18.32 -18.06 7.95
C ALA A 59 18.08 -18.09 9.46
N ASN A 60 17.24 -19.01 9.94
CA ASN A 60 16.89 -19.17 11.35
C ASN A 60 17.74 -20.22 12.10
N TYR A 61 18.81 -20.77 11.52
CA TYR A 61 19.57 -21.86 12.14
C TYR A 61 20.12 -21.54 13.54
N ARG A 62 20.51 -20.29 13.80
CA ARG A 62 20.97 -19.86 15.13
C ARG A 62 19.87 -19.89 16.16
N TYR A 63 18.64 -19.53 15.79
CA TYR A 63 17.48 -19.66 16.67
C TYR A 63 17.25 -21.12 17.05
N ILE A 64 17.39 -22.03 16.08
CA ILE A 64 17.23 -23.48 16.29
C ILE A 64 18.28 -24.00 17.28
N ILE A 65 19.54 -23.59 17.14
CA ILE A 65 20.62 -23.96 18.07
C ILE A 65 20.39 -23.38 19.47
N ASN A 66 20.05 -22.09 19.58
CA ASN A 66 19.82 -21.42 20.86
C ASN A 66 18.64 -22.05 21.64
N ASN A 67 17.64 -22.54 20.92
CA ASN A 67 16.44 -23.13 21.49
C ASN A 67 16.39 -24.65 21.41
N ALA A 68 17.50 -25.30 21.05
CA ALA A 68 17.57 -26.76 20.91
C ALA A 68 17.16 -27.45 22.22
N ASP A 69 16.41 -28.55 22.07
CA ASP A 69 15.95 -29.41 23.16
C ASP A 69 17.02 -30.41 23.58
N ALA A 70 18.00 -30.70 22.70
CA ALA A 70 19.24 -31.36 23.04
C ALA A 70 20.40 -30.84 22.17
N ILE A 71 21.59 -30.77 22.74
CA ILE A 71 22.82 -30.49 22.01
C ILE A 71 23.86 -31.51 22.47
N ILE A 72 24.53 -32.15 21.52
CA ILE A 72 25.53 -33.19 21.79
C ILE A 72 26.80 -32.90 21.00
N ARG A 73 27.95 -33.29 21.56
CA ARG A 73 29.26 -33.20 20.91
C ARG A 73 29.68 -34.60 20.47
N THR A 74 29.95 -34.78 19.19
CA THR A 74 30.29 -36.08 18.60
C THR A 74 31.51 -35.97 17.67
N LEU A 75 31.96 -37.10 17.13
CA LEU A 75 32.93 -37.14 16.05
C LEU A 75 32.23 -37.50 14.74
N ASP A 76 32.51 -36.72 13.70
CA ASP A 76 32.10 -37.07 12.36
C ASP A 76 32.97 -38.21 11.77
N ASN A 77 32.65 -38.61 10.54
CA ASN A 77 33.36 -39.66 9.81
C ASN A 77 34.85 -39.39 9.54
N GLU A 78 35.31 -38.15 9.69
CA GLU A 78 36.70 -37.73 9.47
C GLU A 78 37.44 -37.55 10.80
N ASP A 79 36.90 -38.09 11.90
CA ASP A 79 37.37 -37.92 13.28
C ASP A 79 37.47 -36.44 13.68
N LYS A 80 36.65 -35.57 13.07
CA LYS A 80 36.53 -34.15 13.43
C LYS A 80 35.39 -33.95 14.40
N GLU A 81 35.62 -33.08 15.37
CA GLU A 81 34.61 -32.75 16.37
C GLU A 81 33.48 -31.95 15.74
N VAL A 82 32.25 -32.37 16.02
CA VAL A 82 31.04 -31.70 15.59
C VAL A 82 30.09 -31.51 16.77
N ILE A 83 29.26 -30.48 16.67
CA ILE A 83 28.16 -30.22 17.60
C ILE A 83 26.86 -30.40 16.83
N SER A 84 26.01 -31.30 17.31
CA SER A 84 24.69 -31.54 16.74
C SER A 84 23.62 -31.00 17.69
N ALA A 85 22.87 -30.01 17.24
CA ALA A 85 21.74 -29.42 17.95
C ALA A 85 20.42 -29.97 17.40
N PHE A 86 19.53 -30.40 18.30
CA PHE A 86 18.24 -31.02 17.99
C PHE A 86 17.11 -30.14 18.52
N LYS A 87 16.21 -29.74 17.63
CA LYS A 87 14.99 -29.02 17.98
C LYS A 87 13.77 -29.83 17.58
N GLN A 88 12.95 -30.21 18.55
CA GLN A 88 11.63 -30.77 18.32
C GLN A 88 10.68 -29.67 17.84
N ILE A 89 10.02 -29.92 16.72
CA ILE A 89 8.89 -29.15 16.20
C ILE A 89 7.73 -30.13 16.04
N ASN A 90 6.48 -29.66 16.10
CA ASN A 90 5.31 -30.54 16.11
C ASN A 90 5.31 -31.47 14.89
N GLY A 91 5.56 -32.76 15.11
CA GLY A 91 5.60 -33.81 14.07
C GLY A 91 6.97 -34.12 13.46
N TYR A 92 8.02 -33.31 13.70
CA TYR A 92 9.36 -33.54 13.16
C TYR A 92 10.47 -32.82 13.95
N ALA A 93 11.70 -33.30 13.86
CA ALA A 93 12.86 -32.70 14.51
C ALA A 93 13.79 -32.03 13.50
N VAL A 94 14.24 -30.81 13.79
CA VAL A 94 15.32 -30.16 13.03
C VAL A 94 16.65 -30.48 13.69
N VAL A 95 17.62 -30.91 12.88
CA VAL A 95 18.99 -31.19 13.31
C VAL A 95 19.92 -30.22 12.62
N VAL A 96 20.77 -29.56 13.40
CA VAL A 96 21.78 -28.60 12.91
C VAL A 96 23.15 -29.08 13.37
N GLU A 97 24.07 -29.29 12.43
CA GLU A 97 25.43 -29.76 12.74
C GLU A 97 26.47 -28.71 12.40
N GLN A 98 27.33 -28.39 13.37
CA GLN A 98 28.46 -27.49 13.21
C GLN A 98 29.78 -28.21 13.44
N ALA A 99 30.73 -28.03 12.53
CA ALA A 99 32.08 -28.55 12.66
C ALA A 99 32.94 -27.59 13.49
N ILE A 100 33.68 -28.15 14.45
CA ILE A 100 34.63 -27.40 15.26
C ILE A 100 35.98 -27.41 14.55
N ASN A 101 36.52 -26.23 14.26
CA ASN A 101 37.82 -26.12 13.61
C ASN A 101 38.92 -25.59 14.56
N LYS A 102 40.17 -25.72 14.12
CA LYS A 102 41.37 -25.30 14.89
C LYS A 102 41.50 -23.77 15.04
N LYS A 103 40.59 -22.97 14.47
CA LYS A 103 40.59 -21.50 14.51
C LYS A 103 39.55 -20.92 15.48
N ASN A 104 39.06 -21.72 16.44
CA ASN A 104 37.97 -21.36 17.36
C ASN A 104 36.66 -21.01 16.62
N GLU A 105 36.36 -21.71 15.53
CA GLU A 105 35.18 -21.45 14.70
C GLU A 105 34.28 -22.71 14.61
N LEU A 106 32.98 -22.47 14.80
CA LEU A 106 31.87 -23.42 14.65
C LEU A 106 31.25 -23.18 13.28
N ALA A 107 31.77 -23.86 12.25
CA ALA A 107 31.30 -23.73 10.88
C ALA A 107 30.06 -24.61 10.66
N LEU A 108 28.95 -24.02 10.18
CA LEU A 108 27.76 -24.79 9.83
C LEU A 108 28.11 -25.82 8.75
N LYS A 109 27.78 -27.08 8.98
CA LYS A 109 28.08 -28.18 8.05
C LYS A 109 26.84 -28.66 7.33
N THR A 110 25.77 -28.91 8.08
CA THR A 110 24.50 -29.35 7.51
C THR A 110 23.31 -29.01 8.43
N MET A 111 22.12 -29.03 7.84
CA MET A 111 20.84 -28.92 8.50
C MET A 111 19.85 -29.84 7.77
N TYR A 112 19.07 -30.60 8.54
CA TYR A 112 18.04 -31.49 7.98
C TYR A 112 16.88 -31.68 8.96
N LYS A 113 15.76 -32.23 8.47
CA LYS A 113 14.53 -32.45 9.23
C LYS A 113 14.15 -33.93 9.23
N ASN A 114 14.00 -34.52 10.41
CA ASN A 114 13.59 -35.92 10.59
C ASN A 114 12.13 -36.01 11.01
N ASN A 115 11.37 -36.93 10.45
CA ASN A 115 10.01 -37.20 10.89
C ASN A 115 9.98 -37.75 12.32
N GLY A 116 9.02 -37.29 13.12
CA GLY A 116 8.81 -37.74 14.49
C GLY A 116 9.75 -37.11 15.52
N SER A 117 10.08 -37.86 16.57
CA SER A 117 10.84 -37.34 17.70
C SER A 117 12.34 -37.26 17.41
N TYR A 118 13.01 -36.20 17.87
CA TYR A 118 14.48 -36.10 17.80
C TYR A 118 15.18 -37.25 18.53
N LYS A 119 14.52 -37.84 19.55
CA LYS A 119 15.00 -39.03 20.27
C LYS A 119 15.12 -40.27 19.39
N ASN A 120 14.47 -40.27 18.23
CA ASN A 120 14.53 -41.37 17.27
C ASN A 120 15.77 -41.32 16.37
N ASN A 121 16.48 -40.19 16.34
CA ASN A 121 17.68 -40.00 15.52
C ASN A 121 18.83 -40.91 15.98
N GLU A 122 19.54 -41.51 15.03
CA GLU A 122 20.62 -42.47 15.30
C GLU A 122 21.79 -41.83 16.07
N VAL A 123 22.13 -40.58 15.77
CA VAL A 123 23.17 -39.82 16.51
C VAL A 123 22.78 -39.67 17.97
N TYR A 124 21.52 -39.29 18.21
CA TYR A 124 21.01 -39.08 19.57
C TYR A 124 20.93 -40.40 20.35
N LYS A 125 20.45 -41.47 19.72
CA LYS A 125 20.39 -42.82 20.33
C LYS A 125 21.77 -43.35 20.67
N ALA A 126 22.73 -43.23 19.75
CA ALA A 126 24.11 -43.66 19.95
C ALA A 126 24.78 -42.89 21.10
N PHE A 127 24.49 -41.60 21.26
CA PHE A 127 24.98 -40.80 22.39
C PHE A 127 24.25 -41.10 23.71
N SER A 128 22.93 -41.33 23.68
CA SER A 128 22.13 -41.64 24.88
C SER A 128 22.40 -43.03 25.48
N SER A 129 23.00 -43.95 24.71
CA SER A 129 23.30 -45.32 25.13
C SER A 129 24.71 -45.48 25.72
N THR A 130 25.57 -44.46 25.61
CA THR A 130 26.84 -44.38 26.33
C THR A 130 26.61 -43.71 27.68
N SER A 131 26.98 -44.36 28.79
CA SER A 131 26.68 -43.95 30.16
C SER A 131 27.09 -42.50 30.48
N LEU A 132 26.27 -41.84 31.30
CA LEU A 132 26.39 -40.47 31.83
C LEU A 132 27.73 -40.17 32.50
N ASP A 133 28.75 -39.89 31.72
CA ASP A 133 29.83 -38.96 32.05
C ASP A 133 30.18 -38.22 30.75
N ALA A 134 30.10 -36.90 30.82
CA ALA A 134 30.15 -36.00 29.67
C ALA A 134 31.55 -35.94 29.05
N ASP A 135 31.95 -36.96 28.27
CA ASP A 135 33.15 -36.88 27.40
C ASP A 135 33.27 -38.00 26.34
N ALA A 136 32.26 -38.88 26.19
CA ALA A 136 32.33 -39.98 25.22
C ALA A 136 32.14 -39.50 23.77
N LYS A 137 33.25 -39.32 23.04
CA LYS A 137 33.26 -39.04 21.60
C LYS A 137 32.76 -40.27 20.80
N VAL A 138 31.46 -40.31 20.51
CA VAL A 138 30.87 -41.37 19.67
C VAL A 138 31.10 -41.05 18.19
N ARG A 139 31.66 -42.01 17.44
CA ARG A 139 31.83 -41.92 15.98
C ARG A 139 30.49 -42.16 15.30
N HIS A 140 30.01 -41.21 14.49
CA HIS A 140 28.73 -41.32 13.80
C HIS A 140 28.83 -40.93 12.32
N ARG A 141 28.12 -41.66 11.45
CA ARG A 141 28.08 -41.38 10.01
C ARG A 141 27.10 -40.26 9.73
N LEU A 142 27.44 -39.19 9.00
CA LEU A 142 26.45 -38.16 8.60
C LEU A 142 25.20 -38.83 8.00
N SER A 143 24.16 -39.06 8.80
CA SER A 143 23.04 -39.91 8.42
C SER A 143 21.85 -39.02 8.11
N SER A 144 21.76 -38.66 6.84
CA SER A 144 20.47 -38.38 6.19
C SER A 144 19.87 -39.62 5.54
N TYR A 145 20.31 -40.80 5.96
CA TYR A 145 19.76 -42.05 5.46
C TYR A 145 18.63 -42.50 6.38
N SER A 146 17.42 -42.01 6.15
CA SER A 146 16.23 -42.75 6.56
C SER A 146 16.18 -44.01 5.71
N GLY A 147 16.64 -45.15 6.23
CA GLY A 147 16.53 -46.43 5.55
C GLY A 147 15.07 -46.75 5.26
N ALA A 148 14.65 -46.64 3.99
CA ALA A 148 13.46 -47.33 3.52
C ALA A 148 13.76 -48.82 3.61
N THR A 149 13.19 -49.49 4.62
CA THR A 149 13.11 -50.94 4.63
C THR A 149 11.71 -51.34 4.17
N GLU A 150 11.67 -52.24 3.19
CA GLU A 150 10.46 -52.76 2.57
C GLU A 150 9.55 -53.40 3.63
N ASN A 151 8.30 -52.94 3.66
CA ASN A 151 7.27 -53.49 4.52
C ASN A 151 6.71 -54.77 3.87
N THR A 152 7.28 -55.93 4.21
CA THR A 152 6.66 -57.23 3.95
C THR A 152 6.34 -57.88 5.29
N THR A 153 5.08 -57.80 5.73
CA THR A 153 4.27 -58.89 6.34
C THR A 153 2.88 -58.34 6.72
N GLN A 154 1.83 -59.13 6.43
CA GLN A 154 0.41 -58.80 6.61
C GLN A 154 -0.13 -59.08 8.02
N LYS A 155 -0.99 -58.16 8.52
CA LYS A 155 -2.17 -58.28 9.43
C LYS A 155 -1.98 -58.74 10.91
N PRO A 156 -2.96 -58.51 11.83
CA PRO A 156 -4.14 -57.60 11.81
C PRO A 156 -4.31 -56.72 13.10
N LEU A 157 -5.30 -55.82 13.07
CA LEU A 157 -5.84 -55.11 14.24
C LEU A 157 -6.57 -56.06 15.20
N THR A 158 -6.10 -56.09 16.45
CA THR A 158 -6.76 -56.41 17.74
C THR A 158 -5.60 -56.42 18.75
N ASP A 159 -5.48 -55.56 19.77
CA ASP A 159 -6.40 -55.46 20.90
C ASP A 159 -6.38 -54.08 21.58
N GLN A 160 -7.53 -53.77 22.16
CA GLN A 160 -7.93 -52.63 22.96
C GLN A 160 -7.15 -52.48 24.29
N GLU A 161 -7.23 -51.25 24.83
CA GLU A 161 -7.44 -50.97 26.27
C GLU A 161 -6.52 -51.66 27.27
N ASP A 162 -5.41 -51.03 27.70
CA ASP A 162 -4.91 -51.35 29.06
C ASP A 162 -3.98 -50.34 29.79
N LEU A 163 -3.86 -49.06 29.39
CA LEU A 163 -2.94 -48.14 30.11
C LEU A 163 -3.51 -46.74 30.44
N LEU A 164 -4.84 -46.58 30.42
CA LEU A 164 -5.51 -45.38 30.94
C LEU A 164 -6.45 -45.77 32.08
N LYS A 165 -5.88 -46.02 33.27
CA LYS A 165 -6.58 -45.91 34.56
C LYS A 165 -5.60 -45.92 35.73
N ASN A 166 -5.90 -45.08 36.72
CA ASN A 166 -5.27 -44.86 38.03
C ASN A 166 -4.13 -43.81 37.97
N THR A 167 -4.19 -42.65 38.64
CA THR A 167 -4.91 -42.31 39.88
C THR A 167 -5.00 -40.79 40.01
N GLU A 168 -6.21 -40.26 40.26
CA GLU A 168 -6.43 -38.95 40.88
C GLU A 168 -6.51 -39.11 42.42
N LEU A 169 -6.22 -38.00 43.11
CA LEU A 169 -6.40 -37.67 44.53
C LEU A 169 -5.38 -38.19 45.58
N ASN A 170 -4.65 -37.24 46.20
CA ASN A 170 -5.06 -36.70 47.51
C ASN A 170 -4.32 -35.40 47.87
N ASN A 171 -5.09 -34.34 48.07
CA ASN A 171 -4.73 -33.17 48.88
C ASN A 171 -5.09 -33.51 50.33
N GLU A 172 -4.10 -33.72 51.19
CA GLU A 172 -4.24 -33.51 52.63
C GLU A 172 -3.00 -32.78 53.15
N THR A 173 -3.28 -31.63 53.76
CA THR A 173 -2.35 -30.82 54.54
C THR A 173 -1.85 -31.61 55.75
N THR A 174 -0.53 -31.83 55.82
CA THR A 174 0.19 -32.00 57.08
C THR A 174 1.39 -31.06 57.09
N LYS A 175 1.42 -30.22 58.12
CA LYS A 175 2.59 -29.46 58.55
C LYS A 175 3.72 -30.45 58.85
N ASP A 176 4.80 -30.39 58.09
CA ASP A 176 6.16 -30.45 58.63
C ASP A 176 7.13 -29.93 57.58
N ALA A 177 7.96 -28.97 58.00
CA ALA A 177 9.00 -28.37 57.20
C ALA A 177 10.15 -29.37 57.02
N THR A 178 10.17 -30.06 55.88
CA THR A 178 11.40 -30.67 55.38
C THR A 178 12.10 -29.68 54.46
N ASN A 179 13.21 -29.12 54.94
CA ASN A 179 14.13 -28.29 54.17
C ASN A 179 14.47 -29.00 52.85
N LEU A 180 13.96 -28.48 51.73
CA LEU A 180 14.43 -28.86 50.40
C LEU A 180 15.95 -28.71 50.38
N SER A 181 16.66 -29.69 49.83
CA SER A 181 18.10 -29.58 49.69
C SER A 181 18.45 -28.37 48.81
N PRO A 182 19.60 -27.70 49.02
CA PRO A 182 20.02 -26.58 48.17
C PRO A 182 20.01 -26.92 46.66
N LEU A 183 20.17 -28.19 46.32
CA LEU A 183 20.12 -28.70 44.95
C LEU A 183 18.70 -28.75 44.37
N GLU A 184 17.70 -29.14 45.15
CA GLU A 184 16.29 -29.16 44.72
C GLU A 184 15.74 -27.73 44.57
N GLN A 185 16.14 -26.83 45.47
CA GLN A 185 15.80 -25.41 45.39
C GLN A 185 16.46 -24.75 44.16
N ALA A 186 17.74 -25.06 43.88
CA ALA A 186 18.42 -24.59 42.67
C ALA A 186 17.82 -25.17 41.38
N ASN A 187 17.35 -26.42 41.39
CA ASN A 187 16.68 -27.03 40.24
C ASN A 187 15.30 -26.40 39.98
N ALA A 188 14.52 -26.14 41.03
CA ALA A 188 13.24 -25.44 40.93
C ALA A 188 13.41 -24.00 40.43
N GLU A 189 14.41 -23.26 40.94
CA GLU A 189 14.75 -21.91 40.47
C GLU A 189 15.23 -21.90 39.02
N LYS A 190 16.04 -22.89 38.61
CA LYS A 190 16.51 -23.04 37.23
C LYS A 190 15.35 -23.35 36.27
N LEU A 191 14.40 -24.20 36.67
CA LEU A 191 13.21 -24.52 35.88
C LEU A 191 12.31 -23.28 35.73
N ALA A 192 12.05 -22.57 36.83
CA ALA A 192 11.26 -21.33 36.83
C ALA A 192 11.92 -20.24 35.98
N LYS A 193 13.26 -20.13 36.01
CA LYS A 193 14.00 -19.21 35.15
C LYS A 193 13.88 -19.57 33.68
N LEU A 194 14.01 -20.85 33.31
CA LEU A 194 13.83 -21.32 31.93
C LEU A 194 12.41 -21.08 31.40
N GLU A 195 11.40 -21.30 32.24
CA GLU A 195 10.00 -21.06 31.89
C GLU A 195 9.71 -19.56 31.73
N SER A 196 10.31 -18.71 32.58
CA SER A 196 10.23 -17.26 32.46
C SER A 196 10.92 -16.72 31.19
N GLU A 197 12.08 -17.27 30.82
CA GLU A 197 12.82 -16.90 29.60
C GLU A 197 12.04 -17.34 28.34
N LYS A 198 11.43 -18.54 28.36
CA LYS A 198 10.54 -19.01 27.29
C LYS A 198 9.32 -18.10 27.12
N LEU A 199 8.66 -17.75 28.22
CA LEU A 199 7.50 -16.86 28.21
C LEU A 199 7.86 -15.44 27.71
N GLN A 200 9.01 -14.91 28.12
CA GLN A 200 9.52 -13.61 27.63
C GLN A 200 9.81 -13.65 26.12
N SER A 201 10.42 -14.74 25.62
CA SER A 201 10.70 -14.89 24.19
C SER A 201 9.43 -15.03 23.34
N GLU A 202 8.41 -15.73 23.85
CA GLU A 202 7.11 -15.87 23.18
C GLU A 202 6.36 -14.53 23.16
N GLN A 203 6.40 -13.77 24.25
CA GLN A 203 5.88 -12.41 24.30
C GLN A 203 6.61 -11.47 23.35
N GLU A 204 7.93 -11.59 23.22
CA GLU A 204 8.74 -10.76 22.30
C GLU A 204 8.47 -11.11 20.83
N PHE A 205 8.26 -12.40 20.51
CA PHE A 205 7.83 -12.84 19.18
C PHE A 205 6.43 -12.33 18.83
N LEU A 206 5.48 -12.45 19.76
CA LEU A 206 4.12 -11.93 19.58
C LEU A 206 4.13 -10.40 19.40
N LYS A 207 4.92 -9.67 20.20
CA LYS A 207 5.14 -8.22 20.04
C LYS A 207 5.73 -7.89 18.67
N THR A 208 6.71 -8.65 18.19
CA THR A 208 7.35 -8.43 16.88
C THR A 208 6.37 -8.68 15.74
N LYS A 209 5.60 -9.77 15.80
CA LYS A 209 4.56 -10.10 14.81
C LYS A 209 3.43 -9.07 14.80
N GLU A 210 3.01 -8.60 15.98
CA GLU A 210 2.02 -7.55 16.13
C GLU A 210 2.55 -6.20 15.58
N GLN A 211 3.81 -5.88 15.84
CA GLN A 211 4.47 -4.69 15.32
C GLN A 211 4.62 -4.74 13.80
N GLU A 212 4.89 -5.91 13.22
CA GLU A 212 4.92 -6.11 11.77
C GLU A 212 3.53 -5.93 11.13
N ASN A 213 2.49 -6.49 11.74
CA ASN A 213 1.11 -6.31 11.28
C ASN A 213 0.69 -4.83 11.37
N LYS A 214 0.98 -4.15 12.48
CA LYS A 214 0.75 -2.69 12.63
C LYS A 214 1.53 -1.89 11.58
N ARG A 215 2.76 -2.30 11.25
CA ARG A 215 3.57 -1.69 10.18
C ARG A 215 2.92 -1.85 8.80
N LYS A 216 2.42 -3.05 8.47
CA LYS A 216 1.71 -3.32 7.20
C LYS A 216 0.41 -2.52 7.10
N GLU A 217 -0.38 -2.47 8.17
CA GLU A 217 -1.61 -1.68 8.20
C GLU A 217 -1.34 -0.17 8.11
N ALA A 218 -0.31 0.32 8.81
CA ALA A 218 0.09 1.72 8.73
C ALA A 218 0.60 2.09 7.34
N LEU A 219 1.38 1.21 6.69
CA LEU A 219 1.81 1.37 5.31
C LEU A 219 0.62 1.42 4.36
N LYS A 220 -0.35 0.51 4.50
CA LYS A 220 -1.57 0.50 3.69
C LYS A 220 -2.38 1.78 3.85
N LYS A 221 -2.59 2.27 5.09
CA LYS A 221 -3.28 3.53 5.36
C LYS A 221 -2.53 4.74 4.80
N LYS A 222 -1.19 4.76 4.92
CA LYS A 222 -0.33 5.79 4.33
C LYS A 222 -0.46 5.81 2.81
N LEU A 223 -0.38 4.64 2.17
CA LEU A 223 -0.53 4.51 0.72
C LEU A 223 -1.94 4.91 0.28
N GLU A 224 -2.99 4.53 0.99
CA GLU A 224 -4.37 4.96 0.70
C GLU A 224 -4.54 6.47 0.83
N HIS A 225 -3.91 7.10 1.84
CA HIS A 225 -3.92 8.55 2.02
C HIS A 225 -3.13 9.28 0.93
N GLU A 226 -1.92 8.82 0.59
CA GLU A 226 -1.08 9.38 -0.47
C GLU A 226 -1.67 9.15 -1.86
N ARG A 227 -2.32 8.00 -2.09
CA ARG A 227 -3.11 7.68 -3.30
C ARG A 227 -4.46 8.41 -3.33
N GLY A 228 -4.88 9.03 -2.23
CA GLY A 228 -6.05 9.90 -2.17
C GLY A 228 -5.99 11.06 -3.17
N ASN A 229 -4.77 11.49 -3.55
CA ASN A 229 -4.53 12.48 -4.62
C ASN A 229 -4.41 11.87 -6.02
N ALA A 230 -4.28 10.54 -6.15
CA ALA A 230 -4.22 9.79 -7.41
C ALA A 230 -5.58 9.20 -7.85
N SER A 231 -6.62 9.37 -7.02
CA SER A 231 -7.95 8.74 -7.21
C SER A 231 -8.79 9.28 -8.36
N ASN A 232 -8.36 10.35 -9.05
CA ASN A 232 -8.95 10.73 -10.32
C ASN A 232 -8.38 9.84 -11.45
N ILE A 233 -8.63 8.54 -11.38
CA ILE A 233 -8.54 7.73 -12.60
C ILE A 233 -9.74 8.14 -13.43
N GLU A 234 -9.54 8.50 -14.70
CA GLU A 234 -10.67 8.66 -15.62
C GLU A 234 -11.48 7.35 -15.77
N SER A 235 -10.97 6.20 -15.29
CA SER A 235 -11.72 4.95 -15.11
C SER A 235 -12.78 5.00 -14.01
N GLN A 236 -12.77 6.05 -13.18
CA GLN A 236 -13.79 6.38 -12.18
C GLN A 236 -14.69 7.55 -12.62
N THR A 237 -14.53 8.11 -13.84
CA THR A 237 -15.58 9.01 -14.35
C THR A 237 -16.89 8.24 -14.33
N LYS A 238 -17.83 8.71 -13.51
CA LYS A 238 -19.14 8.08 -13.37
C LYS A 238 -19.85 8.28 -14.70
N ILE A 239 -19.91 7.22 -15.50
CA ILE A 239 -20.67 7.22 -16.73
C ILE A 239 -22.14 7.12 -16.33
N GLU A 240 -22.89 8.18 -16.57
CA GLU A 240 -24.33 8.15 -16.39
C GLU A 240 -24.95 7.43 -17.59
N VAL A 241 -25.28 6.15 -17.38
CA VAL A 241 -26.01 5.36 -18.37
C VAL A 241 -27.49 5.74 -18.29
N GLY A 242 -28.04 6.22 -19.40
CA GLY A 242 -29.43 6.64 -19.53
C GLY A 242 -30.40 5.48 -19.65
N LYS A 243 -31.62 5.80 -20.11
CA LYS A 243 -32.66 4.80 -20.40
C LYS A 243 -32.35 4.07 -21.70
N ASP A 244 -32.73 2.79 -21.74
CA ASP A 244 -32.53 1.94 -22.91
C ASP A 244 -33.24 2.49 -24.15
N ILE A 245 -32.56 2.38 -25.28
CA ILE A 245 -33.14 2.66 -26.59
C ILE A 245 -33.83 1.40 -27.14
N PRO A 246 -34.84 1.54 -28.02
CA PRO A 246 -35.40 0.40 -28.74
C PRO A 246 -34.31 -0.30 -29.57
N THR A 247 -34.10 -1.58 -29.32
CA THR A 247 -33.11 -2.41 -30.03
C THR A 247 -33.72 -3.72 -30.49
N GLN A 248 -33.38 -4.17 -31.69
CA GLN A 248 -33.77 -5.49 -32.20
C GLN A 248 -32.55 -6.40 -32.28
N ILE A 249 -32.36 -7.21 -31.23
CA ILE A 249 -31.26 -8.19 -31.13
C ILE A 249 -31.42 -9.28 -32.18
N GLN A 250 -30.34 -9.57 -32.89
CA GLN A 250 -30.27 -10.60 -33.93
C GLN A 250 -29.73 -11.90 -33.32
N ALA A 251 -30.57 -12.62 -32.57
CA ALA A 251 -30.20 -13.82 -31.82
C ALA A 251 -29.67 -14.97 -32.70
N GLN A 252 -30.02 -14.97 -33.99
CA GLN A 252 -29.55 -15.95 -34.97
C GLN A 252 -28.10 -15.73 -35.44
N ILE A 253 -27.53 -14.55 -35.17
CA ILE A 253 -26.13 -14.24 -35.52
C ILE A 253 -25.25 -14.59 -34.31
N PRO A 254 -24.19 -15.39 -34.47
CA PRO A 254 -23.25 -15.68 -33.39
C PRO A 254 -22.72 -14.39 -32.75
N LYS A 255 -22.65 -14.37 -31.41
CA LYS A 255 -22.15 -13.20 -30.67
C LYS A 255 -20.74 -12.85 -31.11
N SER A 256 -20.51 -11.56 -31.30
CA SER A 256 -19.16 -11.02 -31.46
C SER A 256 -18.47 -11.00 -30.10
N ARG A 257 -17.14 -10.97 -30.08
CA ARG A 257 -16.36 -10.90 -28.85
C ARG A 257 -15.30 -9.84 -28.94
N VAL A 258 -15.13 -9.13 -27.84
CA VAL A 258 -14.00 -8.23 -27.63
C VAL A 258 -13.24 -8.70 -26.41
N ARG A 259 -11.93 -8.85 -26.58
CA ARG A 259 -11.01 -9.31 -25.54
C ARG A 259 -10.15 -8.13 -25.10
N LEU A 260 -10.25 -7.75 -23.83
CA LEU A 260 -9.32 -6.81 -23.20
C LEU A 260 -8.08 -7.54 -22.70
N ASN A 261 -8.30 -8.70 -22.09
CA ASN A 261 -7.31 -9.67 -21.65
C ASN A 261 -8.01 -11.04 -21.54
N GLU A 262 -7.31 -12.09 -21.09
CA GLU A 262 -7.88 -13.44 -21.05
C GLU A 262 -9.01 -13.64 -20.02
N ARG A 263 -9.21 -12.72 -19.06
CA ARG A 263 -10.29 -12.76 -18.06
C ARG A 263 -11.46 -11.86 -18.43
N GLU A 264 -11.19 -10.77 -19.14
CA GLU A 264 -12.16 -9.75 -19.54
C GLU A 264 -12.49 -9.93 -21.03
N ILE A 265 -13.33 -10.94 -21.29
CA ILE A 265 -13.92 -11.20 -22.61
C ILE A 265 -15.37 -10.76 -22.56
N TYR A 266 -15.72 -9.80 -23.41
CA TYR A 266 -17.07 -9.26 -23.50
C TYR A 266 -17.76 -9.84 -24.73
N ASP A 267 -18.81 -10.62 -24.49
CA ASP A 267 -19.73 -11.05 -25.53
C ASP A 267 -20.63 -9.87 -25.94
N LEU A 268 -20.79 -9.68 -27.25
CA LEU A 268 -21.56 -8.60 -27.85
C LEU A 268 -22.61 -9.18 -28.80
N ASP A 269 -23.86 -8.78 -28.61
CA ASP A 269 -24.97 -9.10 -29.49
C ASP A 269 -25.02 -8.12 -30.68
N TYR A 270 -25.31 -8.64 -31.88
CA TYR A 270 -25.64 -7.77 -33.02
C TYR A 270 -27.06 -7.24 -32.86
N ALA A 271 -27.23 -5.93 -33.01
CA ALA A 271 -28.51 -5.24 -32.78
C ALA A 271 -28.81 -4.25 -33.91
N ILE A 272 -30.06 -4.24 -34.36
CA ILE A 272 -30.57 -3.19 -35.24
C ILE A 272 -31.12 -2.07 -34.36
N VAL A 273 -30.67 -0.85 -34.62
CA VAL A 273 -31.07 0.36 -33.89
C VAL A 273 -31.41 1.47 -34.87
N LYS A 274 -32.20 2.47 -34.44
CA LYS A 274 -32.45 3.65 -35.26
C LYS A 274 -31.27 4.60 -35.19
N ALA A 275 -30.92 5.19 -36.33
CA ALA A 275 -29.82 6.15 -36.47
C ALA A 275 -29.92 7.30 -35.46
N LYS A 276 -31.12 7.83 -35.24
CA LYS A 276 -31.38 8.95 -34.33
C LYS A 276 -31.14 8.65 -32.84
N ASP A 277 -31.12 7.37 -32.46
CA ASP A 277 -31.01 6.95 -31.06
C ASP A 277 -29.54 6.74 -30.65
N LEU A 278 -28.62 6.76 -31.61
CA LEU A 278 -27.18 6.66 -31.41
C LEU A 278 -26.60 8.01 -30.95
N LYS A 279 -25.71 7.96 -29.96
CA LYS A 279 -25.12 9.13 -29.31
C LYS A 279 -23.59 9.04 -29.36
N PRO A 280 -22.96 9.30 -30.52
CA PRO A 280 -21.50 9.44 -30.58
C PRO A 280 -21.06 10.67 -29.77
N SER A 281 -19.93 10.55 -29.08
CA SER A 281 -19.33 11.62 -28.28
C SER A 281 -17.91 11.95 -28.78
N PHE A 282 -17.55 13.23 -28.81
CA PHE A 282 -16.24 13.74 -29.24
C PHE A 282 -15.56 14.65 -28.22
N THR A 283 -16.20 14.84 -27.08
CA THR A 283 -15.68 15.61 -25.93
C THR A 283 -15.12 14.64 -24.89
N THR A 284 -13.98 14.97 -24.28
CA THR A 284 -13.40 14.19 -23.18
C THR A 284 -14.38 14.06 -22.01
N GLY A 285 -14.64 12.81 -21.60
CA GLY A 285 -15.60 12.47 -20.55
C GLY A 285 -16.59 11.36 -20.95
N GLY A 286 -17.07 10.59 -19.98
CA GLY A 286 -17.97 9.46 -20.24
C GLY A 286 -17.29 8.32 -21.00
N THR A 287 -17.91 7.86 -22.09
CA THR A 287 -17.39 6.80 -22.97
C THR A 287 -16.33 7.29 -23.97
N GLN A 288 -16.06 8.60 -24.07
CA GLN A 288 -15.02 9.15 -24.95
C GLN A 288 -13.71 9.36 -24.18
N LYS A 289 -12.63 8.73 -24.67
CA LYS A 289 -11.29 8.75 -24.08
C LYS A 289 -10.24 9.47 -24.93
N ARG A 290 -10.62 10.01 -26.10
CA ARG A 290 -9.73 10.83 -26.95
C ARG A 290 -9.91 12.32 -26.66
N THR A 291 -8.82 13.07 -26.74
CA THR A 291 -8.80 14.55 -26.69
C THR A 291 -9.22 15.20 -28.01
N ASP A 292 -8.97 14.55 -29.15
CA ASP A 292 -9.09 15.19 -30.47
C ASP A 292 -10.00 14.43 -31.45
N MET A 293 -10.86 15.18 -32.15
CA MET A 293 -11.73 14.69 -33.23
C MET A 293 -11.00 14.71 -34.58
N ASN A 294 -11.03 13.61 -35.33
CA ASN A 294 -10.51 13.53 -36.69
C ASN A 294 -11.65 13.72 -37.71
N GLU A 295 -11.81 14.94 -38.22
CA GLU A 295 -12.85 15.31 -39.19
C GLU A 295 -12.64 14.64 -40.55
N GLU A 296 -11.40 14.52 -41.02
CA GLU A 296 -11.09 13.89 -42.30
C GLU A 296 -11.51 12.42 -42.34
N GLN A 297 -11.30 11.70 -41.24
CA GLN A 297 -11.70 10.30 -41.12
C GLN A 297 -13.24 10.16 -41.15
N ILE A 298 -13.97 11.04 -40.46
CA ILE A 298 -15.44 11.05 -40.47
C ILE A 298 -15.95 11.31 -41.89
N LYS A 299 -15.39 12.33 -42.56
CA LYS A 299 -15.74 12.68 -43.94
C LYS A 299 -15.44 11.53 -44.91
N SER A 300 -14.29 10.89 -44.77
CA SER A 300 -13.91 9.73 -45.56
C SER A 300 -14.90 8.57 -45.43
N ILE A 301 -15.36 8.28 -44.20
CA ILE A 301 -16.36 7.23 -43.95
C ILE A 301 -17.73 7.62 -44.54
N ALA A 302 -18.14 8.88 -44.40
CA ALA A 302 -19.40 9.40 -44.91
C ALA A 302 -19.50 9.36 -46.44
N GLU A 303 -18.42 9.75 -47.14
CA GLU A 303 -18.39 9.90 -48.59
C GLU A 303 -17.88 8.66 -49.34
N ASN A 304 -16.94 7.91 -48.74
CA ASN A 304 -16.22 6.81 -49.37
C ASN A 304 -16.20 5.55 -48.48
N PHE A 305 -17.38 5.12 -48.01
CA PHE A 305 -17.50 3.93 -47.18
C PHE A 305 -16.94 2.67 -47.85
N ASP A 306 -16.03 1.98 -47.16
CA ASP A 306 -15.43 0.72 -47.60
C ASP A 306 -15.82 -0.44 -46.64
N PRO A 307 -16.70 -1.36 -47.08
CA PRO A 307 -17.11 -2.52 -46.32
C PRO A 307 -15.95 -3.36 -45.77
N LYS A 308 -14.84 -3.48 -46.50
CA LYS A 308 -13.70 -4.33 -46.13
C LYS A 308 -12.95 -3.83 -44.90
N LYS A 309 -13.10 -2.54 -44.55
CA LYS A 309 -12.47 -1.96 -43.36
C LYS A 309 -13.25 -2.21 -42.08
N ILE A 310 -14.50 -2.66 -42.19
CA ILE A 310 -15.42 -2.78 -41.04
C ILE A 310 -15.96 -4.20 -40.90
N PHE A 311 -16.31 -4.90 -41.98
CA PHE A 311 -16.88 -6.24 -41.87
C PHE A 311 -15.79 -7.32 -41.90
N GLY A 312 -15.84 -8.23 -40.92
CA GLY A 312 -14.92 -9.37 -40.85
C GLY A 312 -13.55 -9.07 -40.22
N SER A 313 -13.30 -7.83 -39.79
CA SER A 313 -12.05 -7.41 -39.11
C SER A 313 -11.98 -7.89 -37.65
N GLY A 314 -13.11 -8.16 -37.01
CA GLY A 314 -13.20 -8.66 -35.64
C GLY A 314 -12.79 -7.63 -34.56
N GLY A 315 -12.94 -8.00 -33.29
CA GLY A 315 -12.50 -7.17 -32.14
C GLY A 315 -13.10 -5.76 -32.15
N PHE A 316 -12.28 -4.74 -31.86
CA PHE A 316 -12.71 -3.32 -31.89
C PHE A 316 -12.85 -2.74 -33.30
N GLU A 317 -12.34 -3.43 -34.33
CA GLU A 317 -12.32 -2.98 -35.73
C GLU A 317 -13.59 -3.31 -36.51
N ASP A 318 -14.37 -4.24 -35.99
CA ASP A 318 -15.69 -4.59 -36.52
C ASP A 318 -16.74 -3.50 -36.20
N LEU A 319 -18.01 -3.73 -36.55
CA LEU A 319 -19.15 -2.84 -36.30
C LEU A 319 -19.10 -2.10 -34.96
N PRO A 320 -19.52 -0.84 -34.85
CA PRO A 320 -19.37 -0.07 -33.61
C PRO A 320 -20.06 -0.71 -32.40
N ILE A 321 -19.51 -0.46 -31.21
CA ILE A 321 -20.02 -0.98 -29.93
C ILE A 321 -20.69 0.14 -29.17
N ILE A 322 -21.93 -0.08 -28.74
CA ILE A 322 -22.74 0.90 -28.01
C ILE A 322 -23.25 0.34 -26.68
N LEU A 323 -23.56 1.21 -25.73
CA LEU A 323 -24.34 0.90 -24.55
C LEU A 323 -25.83 0.77 -24.91
N HIS A 324 -26.61 0.16 -24.00
CA HIS A 324 -28.05 -0.03 -24.18
C HIS A 324 -28.84 1.27 -24.32
N ASP A 325 -28.28 2.41 -23.92
CA ASP A 325 -28.90 3.74 -24.01
C ASP A 325 -28.48 4.54 -25.26
N GLY A 326 -27.72 3.91 -26.16
CA GLY A 326 -27.26 4.51 -27.42
C GLY A 326 -25.89 5.20 -27.36
N GLN A 327 -25.27 5.35 -26.18
CA GLN A 327 -23.93 5.91 -26.07
C GLN A 327 -22.89 5.00 -26.73
N VAL A 328 -21.95 5.57 -27.50
CA VAL A 328 -20.95 4.79 -28.22
C VAL A 328 -19.72 4.55 -27.33
N ILE A 329 -19.38 3.27 -27.11
CA ILE A 329 -18.19 2.83 -26.35
C ILE A 329 -16.97 2.76 -27.27
N ALA A 330 -17.16 2.17 -28.46
CA ALA A 330 -16.09 2.00 -29.44
C ALA A 330 -16.60 2.33 -30.85
N GLY A 331 -15.84 3.14 -31.58
CA GLY A 331 -16.17 3.52 -32.96
C GLY A 331 -16.97 4.82 -33.11
N ASN A 332 -16.72 5.83 -32.27
CA ASN A 332 -17.35 7.16 -32.37
C ASN A 332 -17.24 7.77 -33.78
N HIS A 333 -16.05 7.80 -34.39
CA HIS A 333 -15.88 8.31 -35.77
C HIS A 333 -16.63 7.49 -36.83
N ARG A 334 -16.77 6.17 -36.62
CA ARG A 334 -17.52 5.29 -37.53
C ARG A 334 -19.01 5.57 -37.44
N ILE A 335 -19.58 5.61 -36.23
CA ILE A 335 -21.00 5.97 -36.06
C ILE A 335 -21.28 7.34 -36.65
N GLN A 336 -20.46 8.35 -36.36
CA GLN A 336 -20.68 9.68 -36.93
C GLN A 336 -20.59 9.71 -38.46
N GLY A 337 -19.64 9.00 -39.06
CA GLY A 337 -19.58 8.85 -40.51
C GLY A 337 -20.79 8.11 -41.09
N MET A 338 -21.28 7.07 -40.41
CA MET A 338 -22.46 6.29 -40.80
C MET A 338 -23.76 7.09 -40.71
N LEU A 339 -23.89 7.96 -39.71
CA LEU A 339 -25.00 8.91 -39.59
C LEU A 339 -24.99 9.95 -40.73
N ASN A 340 -23.81 10.26 -41.25
CA ASN A 340 -23.59 11.23 -42.32
C ASN A 340 -23.45 10.61 -43.72
N PHE A 341 -23.86 9.35 -43.91
CA PHE A 341 -23.67 8.68 -45.19
C PHE A 341 -24.28 9.45 -46.37
N THR A 342 -23.48 9.61 -47.42
CA THR A 342 -24.01 9.96 -48.74
C THR A 342 -24.93 8.84 -49.26
N PRO A 343 -25.85 9.11 -50.20
CA PRO A 343 -26.67 8.07 -50.81
C PRO A 343 -25.85 6.90 -51.37
N LYS A 344 -24.66 7.20 -51.92
CA LYS A 344 -23.71 6.19 -52.42
C LYS A 344 -23.18 5.31 -51.29
N SER A 345 -22.64 5.91 -50.22
CA SER A 345 -22.14 5.15 -49.06
C SER A 345 -23.24 4.34 -48.38
N ARG A 346 -24.45 4.90 -48.27
CA ARG A 346 -25.61 4.20 -47.71
C ARG A 346 -25.99 2.98 -48.52
N TYR A 347 -26.01 3.09 -49.85
CA TYR A 347 -26.26 1.96 -50.73
C TYR A 347 -25.20 0.86 -50.56
N ILE A 348 -23.92 1.22 -50.52
CA ILE A 348 -22.81 0.27 -50.32
C ILE A 348 -22.94 -0.42 -48.96
N TYR A 349 -23.25 0.34 -47.89
CA TYR A 349 -23.47 -0.20 -46.56
C TYR A 349 -24.63 -1.20 -46.52
N ASN A 350 -25.81 -0.83 -47.03
CA ASN A 350 -26.98 -1.72 -47.05
C ASN A 350 -26.72 -3.00 -47.85
N LYS A 351 -26.06 -2.89 -49.00
CA LYS A 351 -25.66 -4.03 -49.82
C LYS A 351 -24.74 -4.97 -49.03
N ALA A 352 -23.73 -4.43 -48.36
CA ALA A 352 -22.80 -5.23 -47.57
C ALA A 352 -23.48 -5.89 -46.36
N ILE A 353 -24.39 -5.21 -45.67
CA ILE A 353 -25.15 -5.82 -44.55
C ILE A 353 -25.99 -7.01 -45.03
N LYS A 354 -26.65 -6.87 -46.19
CA LYS A 354 -27.43 -7.96 -46.80
C LYS A 354 -26.55 -9.14 -47.20
N GLU A 355 -25.36 -8.88 -47.75
CA GLU A 355 -24.42 -9.92 -48.19
C GLU A 355 -23.76 -10.65 -47.01
N TYR A 356 -23.31 -9.93 -45.97
CA TYR A 356 -22.57 -10.52 -44.85
C TYR A 356 -23.45 -11.07 -43.73
N TYR A 357 -24.57 -10.40 -43.42
CA TYR A 357 -25.41 -10.72 -42.26
C TYR A 357 -26.82 -11.19 -42.64
N HIS A 358 -27.16 -11.18 -43.93
CA HIS A 358 -28.50 -11.56 -44.44
C HIS A 358 -29.64 -10.76 -43.81
N ILE A 359 -29.38 -9.47 -43.54
CA ILE A 359 -30.34 -8.52 -42.97
C ILE A 359 -30.70 -7.45 -44.01
N ASP A 360 -31.99 -7.18 -44.17
CA ASP A 360 -32.50 -6.03 -44.91
C ASP A 360 -32.80 -4.88 -43.93
N LEU A 361 -31.99 -3.82 -43.97
CA LEU A 361 -32.14 -2.64 -43.11
C LEU A 361 -33.07 -1.59 -43.74
N LYS A 362 -33.90 -0.93 -42.91
CA LYS A 362 -34.65 0.25 -43.34
C LYS A 362 -33.73 1.47 -43.51
N PRO A 363 -34.18 2.56 -44.18
CA PRO A 363 -33.36 3.74 -44.41
C PRO A 363 -32.81 4.41 -43.14
N ASP A 364 -33.54 4.34 -42.03
CA ASP A 364 -33.19 4.95 -40.74
C ASP A 364 -32.53 3.97 -39.75
N GLU A 365 -32.22 2.75 -40.16
CA GLU A 365 -31.68 1.70 -39.29
C GLU A 365 -30.17 1.48 -39.50
N LEU A 366 -29.45 1.10 -38.44
CA LEU A 366 -28.04 0.72 -38.47
C LEU A 366 -27.85 -0.58 -37.67
N LEU A 367 -26.95 -1.44 -38.15
CA LEU A 367 -26.49 -2.63 -37.42
C LEU A 367 -25.28 -2.24 -36.57
N VAL A 368 -25.37 -2.51 -35.26
CA VAL A 368 -24.34 -2.23 -34.26
C VAL A 368 -24.13 -3.45 -33.35
N ARG A 369 -23.14 -3.37 -32.45
CA ARG A 369 -22.90 -4.37 -31.41
C ARG A 369 -23.21 -3.80 -30.04
N VAL A 370 -23.89 -4.57 -29.19
CA VAL A 370 -24.29 -4.17 -27.83
C VAL A 370 -23.78 -5.22 -26.85
N PRO A 371 -23.19 -4.84 -25.69
CA PRO A 371 -22.82 -5.80 -24.65
C PRO A 371 -23.98 -6.72 -24.29
N HIS A 372 -23.71 -8.03 -24.25
CA HIS A 372 -24.72 -9.03 -23.88
C HIS A 372 -25.20 -8.83 -22.44
N ASN A 373 -24.26 -8.48 -21.56
CA ASN A 373 -24.53 -8.14 -20.16
C ASN A 373 -24.36 -6.64 -19.94
N ARG A 374 -25.14 -6.09 -19.00
CA ARG A 374 -24.96 -4.73 -18.51
C ARG A 374 -23.59 -4.59 -17.87
N LEU A 375 -22.82 -3.63 -18.37
CA LEU A 375 -21.48 -3.33 -17.89
C LEU A 375 -21.54 -2.32 -16.74
N ASN A 376 -20.66 -2.47 -15.75
CA ASN A 376 -20.42 -1.46 -14.72
C ASN A 376 -19.48 -0.35 -15.23
N ASN A 377 -19.38 0.76 -14.51
CA ASN A 377 -18.57 1.91 -14.95
C ASN A 377 -17.09 1.58 -15.22
N THR A 378 -16.49 0.69 -14.44
CA THR A 378 -15.11 0.25 -14.65
C THR A 378 -14.98 -0.53 -15.95
N GLU A 379 -15.89 -1.48 -16.21
CA GLU A 379 -15.91 -2.26 -17.45
C GLU A 379 -16.13 -1.38 -18.68
N ILE A 380 -17.05 -0.41 -18.60
CA ILE A 380 -17.30 0.55 -19.70
C ILE A 380 -16.06 1.40 -19.96
N ASN A 381 -15.44 1.92 -18.91
CA ASN A 381 -14.23 2.73 -19.03
C ASN A 381 -13.06 1.93 -19.62
N ASN A 382 -12.89 0.68 -19.20
CA ASN A 382 -11.86 -0.20 -19.72
C ASN A 382 -12.09 -0.53 -21.21
N LEU A 383 -13.32 -0.86 -21.60
CA LEU A 383 -13.68 -1.10 -23.00
C LEU A 383 -13.47 0.14 -23.88
N ALA A 384 -13.86 1.32 -23.40
CA ALA A 384 -13.65 2.58 -24.11
C ALA A 384 -12.15 2.87 -24.30
N ALA A 385 -11.34 2.70 -23.25
CA ALA A 385 -9.90 2.92 -23.30
C ALA A 385 -9.20 1.94 -24.25
N SER A 386 -9.50 0.64 -24.13
CA SER A 386 -8.87 -0.39 -24.96
C SER A 386 -9.31 -0.38 -26.42
N SER A 387 -10.47 0.22 -26.76
CA SER A 387 -10.84 0.45 -28.16
C SER A 387 -9.86 1.35 -28.92
N ASN A 388 -9.00 2.07 -28.19
CA ASN A 388 -7.94 2.90 -28.73
C ASN A 388 -6.55 2.23 -28.72
N GLN A 389 -6.44 0.99 -28.22
CA GLN A 389 -5.16 0.30 -28.05
C GLN A 389 -4.46 0.06 -29.38
N GLY A 390 -3.22 0.56 -29.53
CA GLY A 390 -2.43 0.46 -30.76
C GLY A 390 -2.78 1.51 -31.84
N ARG A 391 -3.68 2.45 -31.53
CA ARG A 391 -4.10 3.58 -32.39
C ARG A 391 -4.10 4.87 -31.57
N PHE A 392 -3.01 5.06 -30.84
CA PHE A 392 -2.84 6.21 -29.97
C PHE A 392 -2.45 7.41 -30.82
N ASN A 393 -3.23 8.49 -30.71
CA ASN A 393 -2.90 9.75 -31.36
C ASN A 393 -1.90 10.56 -30.51
N SER A 394 -1.69 10.15 -29.25
CA SER A 394 -0.79 10.81 -28.30
C SER A 394 -0.24 9.85 -27.23
N GLU A 395 0.85 10.22 -26.57
CA GLU A 395 1.49 9.45 -25.49
C GLU A 395 0.61 9.34 -24.25
N SER A 396 -0.18 10.37 -23.99
CA SER A 396 -1.19 10.37 -22.94
C SER A 396 -2.24 9.29 -23.15
N ASP A 397 -2.74 9.13 -24.39
CA ASP A 397 -3.73 8.10 -24.72
C ASP A 397 -3.18 6.69 -24.48
N HIS A 398 -1.91 6.49 -24.85
CA HIS A 398 -1.20 5.23 -24.61
C HIS A 398 -1.07 4.95 -23.12
N ALA A 399 -0.61 5.94 -22.33
CA ALA A 399 -0.45 5.82 -20.89
C ALA A 399 -1.78 5.53 -20.16
N ILE A 400 -2.88 6.18 -20.55
CA ILE A 400 -4.23 5.94 -19.99
C ILE A 400 -4.68 4.50 -20.27
N ALA A 401 -4.55 4.05 -21.52
CA ALA A 401 -4.98 2.72 -21.92
C ALA A 401 -4.19 1.62 -21.19
N VAL A 402 -2.86 1.79 -21.12
CA VAL A 402 -1.96 0.88 -20.42
C VAL A 402 -2.27 0.83 -18.92
N LEU A 403 -2.42 1.97 -18.28
CA LEU A 403 -2.79 2.04 -16.88
C LEU A 403 -4.14 1.36 -16.61
N SER A 404 -5.15 1.62 -17.44
CA SER A 404 -6.48 1.01 -17.30
C SER A 404 -6.40 -0.50 -17.44
N HIS A 405 -5.59 -0.99 -18.38
CA HIS A 405 -5.37 -2.42 -18.59
C HIS A 405 -4.75 -3.11 -17.36
N TYR A 406 -3.76 -2.49 -16.70
CA TYR A 406 -3.06 -3.11 -15.55
C TYR A 406 -3.64 -2.73 -14.18
N GLU A 407 -4.71 -1.92 -14.11
CA GLU A 407 -5.22 -1.31 -12.86
C GLU A 407 -5.48 -2.36 -11.76
N ALA A 408 -6.13 -3.48 -12.11
CA ALA A 408 -6.43 -4.54 -11.15
C ALA A 408 -5.16 -5.14 -10.54
N LYS A 409 -4.16 -5.44 -11.37
CA LYS A 409 -2.87 -6.00 -10.92
C LYS A 409 -2.04 -5.01 -10.12
N LEU A 410 -2.10 -3.74 -10.47
CA LEU A 410 -1.41 -2.67 -9.74
C LEU A 410 -1.98 -2.49 -8.33
N LYS A 411 -3.31 -2.59 -8.16
CA LYS A 411 -3.95 -2.53 -6.83
C LYS A 411 -3.56 -3.71 -5.92
N GLU A 412 -3.28 -4.86 -6.52
CA GLU A 412 -2.81 -6.07 -5.82
C GLU A 412 -1.31 -6.04 -5.51
N LEU A 413 -0.54 -5.11 -6.10
CA LEU A 413 0.91 -5.05 -5.99
C LEU A 413 1.36 -4.33 -4.71
N ASP A 414 1.43 -5.08 -3.61
CA ASP A 414 1.87 -4.57 -2.30
C ASP A 414 3.30 -5.02 -1.90
N GLN A 415 3.94 -5.84 -2.74
CA GLN A 415 5.27 -6.38 -2.45
C GLN A 415 6.41 -5.54 -3.03
N LYS A 416 7.55 -5.58 -2.34
CA LYS A 416 8.83 -5.07 -2.85
C LYS A 416 9.31 -5.92 -4.03
N LEU A 417 9.82 -5.25 -5.06
CA LEU A 417 10.31 -5.84 -6.30
C LEU A 417 11.85 -5.90 -6.28
N ASP A 418 12.39 -6.87 -5.56
CA ASP A 418 13.85 -7.00 -5.44
C ASP A 418 14.51 -7.46 -6.74
N ALA A 419 15.56 -6.77 -7.14
CA ALA A 419 16.30 -7.05 -8.36
C ALA A 419 17.78 -6.65 -8.23
N ASP A 420 18.65 -7.43 -8.87
CA ASP A 420 20.09 -7.14 -8.91
C ASP A 420 20.50 -6.18 -10.03
N SER A 421 19.63 -5.98 -11.02
CA SER A 421 19.87 -5.09 -12.16
C SER A 421 18.58 -4.48 -12.69
N ILE A 422 18.72 -3.35 -13.39
CA ILE A 422 17.61 -2.69 -14.08
C ILE A 422 16.89 -3.60 -15.09
N TYR A 423 17.62 -4.48 -15.78
CA TYR A 423 17.04 -5.45 -16.71
C TYR A 423 16.21 -6.51 -16.01
N SER A 424 16.65 -6.98 -14.84
CA SER A 424 15.87 -7.92 -14.03
C SER A 424 14.64 -7.22 -13.46
N LEU A 425 14.80 -6.00 -12.94
CA LEU A 425 13.73 -5.24 -12.32
C LEU A 425 12.55 -5.02 -13.26
N LYS A 426 12.80 -4.50 -14.48
CA LYS A 426 11.71 -4.25 -15.44
C LYS A 426 10.98 -5.54 -15.85
N ASN A 427 11.70 -6.67 -15.90
CA ASN A 427 11.11 -7.98 -16.18
C ASN A 427 10.31 -8.51 -14.98
N ILE A 428 10.74 -8.24 -13.75
CA ILE A 428 10.01 -8.59 -12.53
C ILE A 428 8.71 -7.80 -12.44
N VAL A 429 8.73 -6.49 -12.74
CA VAL A 429 7.52 -5.66 -12.85
C VAL A 429 6.57 -6.30 -13.87
N ALA A 430 7.07 -6.59 -15.08
CA ALA A 430 6.26 -7.17 -16.14
C ALA A 430 5.66 -8.52 -15.75
N LYS A 431 6.43 -9.40 -15.10
CA LYS A 431 5.96 -10.71 -14.63
C LYS A 431 4.88 -10.60 -13.55
N ASN A 432 5.02 -9.65 -12.64
CA ASN A 432 4.05 -9.45 -11.55
C ASN A 432 2.73 -8.83 -12.04
N LEU A 433 2.82 -7.96 -13.04
CA LEU A 433 1.65 -7.34 -13.66
C LEU A 433 1.06 -8.19 -14.79
N ASN A 434 1.69 -9.31 -15.16
CA ASN A 434 1.19 -10.19 -16.18
C ASN A 434 -0.10 -10.89 -15.72
N PHE A 435 -1.11 -10.92 -16.59
CA PHE A 435 -2.37 -11.58 -16.29
C PHE A 435 -2.30 -13.11 -16.41
N ASP A 436 -1.44 -13.60 -17.30
CA ASP A 436 -1.24 -15.02 -17.57
C ASP A 436 0.26 -15.39 -17.58
N LYS A 437 0.60 -16.60 -17.15
CA LYS A 437 1.98 -17.10 -17.13
C LYS A 437 2.46 -17.62 -18.50
N ALA A 438 1.55 -17.93 -19.43
CA ALA A 438 1.88 -18.48 -20.75
C ALA A 438 2.15 -17.41 -21.82
N THR A 439 1.64 -16.18 -21.64
CA THR A 439 1.93 -15.03 -22.50
C THR A 439 3.23 -14.33 -22.11
N HIS A 440 3.96 -13.82 -23.13
CA HIS A 440 5.18 -13.06 -22.86
C HIS A 440 4.83 -11.71 -22.22
N PRO A 441 5.37 -11.37 -21.03
CA PRO A 441 5.05 -10.12 -20.37
C PRO A 441 5.43 -8.90 -21.22
N ASN A 442 4.53 -7.92 -21.36
CA ASN A 442 4.85 -6.66 -22.02
C ASN A 442 5.61 -5.75 -21.05
N VAL A 443 6.94 -5.74 -21.20
CA VAL A 443 7.84 -5.01 -20.30
C VAL A 443 7.61 -3.51 -20.34
N GLY A 444 7.45 -2.92 -21.52
CA GLY A 444 7.29 -1.47 -21.66
C GLY A 444 6.01 -0.98 -21.00
N ASP A 445 4.88 -1.56 -21.39
CA ASP A 445 3.57 -1.12 -20.92
C ASP A 445 3.39 -1.41 -19.42
N SER A 446 3.84 -2.57 -18.91
CA SER A 446 3.73 -2.88 -17.48
C SER A 446 4.48 -1.87 -16.61
N ASN A 447 5.70 -1.48 -17.03
CA ASN A 447 6.50 -0.51 -16.29
C ASN A 447 5.94 0.91 -16.42
N LEU A 448 5.44 1.29 -17.60
CA LEU A 448 4.74 2.57 -17.78
C LEU A 448 3.50 2.64 -16.88
N ALA A 449 2.72 1.56 -16.81
CA ALA A 449 1.54 1.48 -15.95
C ALA A 449 1.91 1.68 -14.47
N LEU A 450 2.95 1.00 -14.00
CA LEU A 450 3.43 1.13 -12.61
C LEU A 450 3.92 2.54 -12.30
N LEU A 451 4.66 3.14 -13.23
CA LEU A 451 5.14 4.51 -13.10
C LEU A 451 3.96 5.50 -13.00
N MET A 452 2.97 5.38 -13.89
CA MET A 452 1.76 6.22 -13.91
C MET A 452 0.83 5.98 -12.72
N PHE A 453 0.88 4.79 -12.14
CA PHE A 453 0.11 4.42 -10.95
C PHE A 453 0.66 5.11 -9.69
N ASN A 454 1.99 5.25 -9.61
CA ASN A 454 2.67 5.86 -8.47
C ASN A 454 2.81 7.40 -8.59
N MET A 455 2.47 7.99 -9.75
CA MET A 455 2.54 9.44 -9.97
C MET A 455 1.27 10.20 -9.55
N PRO A 456 1.40 11.46 -9.11
CA PRO A 456 0.26 12.33 -8.82
C PRO A 456 -0.38 12.81 -10.13
N ARG A 457 -1.70 13.00 -10.13
CA ARG A 457 -2.48 13.39 -11.31
C ARG A 457 -3.24 14.68 -11.06
N THR A 458 -2.62 15.80 -11.40
CA THR A 458 -3.29 17.11 -11.48
C THR A 458 -3.46 17.50 -12.96
N LYS A 459 -4.28 18.51 -13.26
CA LYS A 459 -4.54 19.00 -14.64
C LYS A 459 -3.29 19.50 -15.39
N THR A 460 -2.11 19.46 -14.80
CA THR A 460 -0.82 19.85 -15.42
C THR A 460 0.29 18.83 -15.14
N GLN A 461 0.00 17.72 -14.46
CA GLN A 461 0.97 16.72 -13.97
C GLN A 461 0.53 15.29 -14.36
N GLY A 462 1.50 14.39 -14.51
CA GLY A 462 1.24 12.99 -14.86
C GLY A 462 1.04 12.76 -16.35
N ILE A 463 -0.16 12.41 -16.78
CA ILE A 463 -0.42 11.88 -18.14
C ILE A 463 -0.22 12.97 -19.21
N GLU A 464 -0.74 14.17 -19.00
CA GLU A 464 -0.61 15.30 -19.93
C GLU A 464 0.84 15.81 -20.08
N LEU A 465 1.68 15.52 -19.09
CA LEU A 465 3.11 15.86 -19.10
C LEU A 465 3.83 15.20 -20.27
N LEU A 466 3.51 13.94 -20.57
CA LEU A 466 4.14 13.19 -21.65
C LEU A 466 3.86 13.82 -23.01
N ASN A 467 2.63 14.26 -23.25
CA ASN A 467 2.25 14.94 -24.49
C ASN A 467 2.92 16.30 -24.64
N ARG A 468 2.94 17.10 -23.56
CA ARG A 468 3.61 18.41 -23.56
C ARG A 468 5.07 18.26 -23.96
N TRP A 469 5.81 17.35 -23.32
CA TRP A 469 7.22 17.15 -23.64
C TRP A 469 7.45 16.48 -24.99
N GLN A 470 6.60 15.55 -25.41
CA GLN A 470 6.70 14.98 -26.76
C GLN A 470 6.63 16.07 -27.83
N LYS A 471 5.72 17.05 -27.64
CA LYS A 471 5.61 18.22 -28.52
C LYS A 471 6.84 19.12 -28.46
N GLU A 472 7.33 19.45 -27.27
CA GLU A 472 8.54 20.28 -27.09
C GLU A 472 9.82 19.62 -27.67
N PHE A 473 9.85 18.29 -27.72
CA PHE A 473 10.92 17.50 -28.30
C PHE A 473 10.60 16.98 -29.71
N SER A 474 9.66 17.59 -30.44
CA SER A 474 9.30 17.17 -31.82
C SER A 474 10.52 17.08 -32.74
N ASN A 475 11.54 17.93 -32.52
CA ASN A 475 12.76 17.98 -33.30
C ASN A 475 13.92 17.12 -32.72
N ASP A 476 13.72 16.51 -31.55
CA ASP A 476 14.69 15.66 -30.86
C ASP A 476 14.00 14.55 -30.06
N ILE A 477 13.29 13.69 -30.79
CA ILE A 477 12.52 12.59 -30.20
C ILE A 477 13.41 11.58 -29.45
N LYS A 478 14.70 11.50 -29.80
CA LYS A 478 15.66 10.62 -29.13
C LYS A 478 15.91 11.06 -27.69
N SER A 479 16.07 12.36 -27.45
CA SER A 479 16.22 12.89 -26.09
C SER A 479 14.95 12.74 -25.27
N TYR A 480 13.77 12.90 -25.89
CA TYR A 480 12.50 12.61 -25.24
C TYR A 480 12.42 11.15 -24.77
N GLU A 481 12.64 10.20 -25.68
CA GLU A 481 12.60 8.77 -25.37
C GLU A 481 13.68 8.38 -24.35
N LYS A 482 14.84 9.04 -24.37
CA LYS A 482 15.90 8.81 -23.38
C LYS A 482 15.43 9.11 -21.95
N VAL A 483 14.80 10.27 -21.73
CA VAL A 483 14.27 10.64 -20.40
C VAL A 483 13.09 9.75 -20.04
N LYS A 484 12.11 9.59 -20.92
CA LYS A 484 10.94 8.74 -20.70
C LYS A 484 11.36 7.32 -20.29
N LYS A 485 12.26 6.69 -21.04
CA LYS A 485 12.76 5.35 -20.76
C LYS A 485 13.53 5.26 -19.44
N MET A 486 14.29 6.29 -19.06
CA MET A 486 14.96 6.35 -17.75
C MET A 486 13.97 6.19 -16.59
N PHE A 487 12.83 6.89 -16.65
CA PHE A 487 11.78 6.79 -15.63
C PHE A 487 10.99 5.48 -15.73
N VAL A 488 10.58 5.09 -16.94
CA VAL A 488 9.79 3.86 -17.16
C VAL A 488 10.56 2.63 -16.68
N ASP A 489 11.81 2.46 -17.09
CA ASP A 489 12.60 1.30 -16.65
C ASP A 489 12.80 1.28 -15.11
N ASN A 490 12.81 2.45 -14.45
CA ASN A 490 12.94 2.59 -13.00
C ASN A 490 11.60 2.62 -12.24
N ALA A 491 10.48 2.32 -12.89
CA ALA A 491 9.17 2.27 -12.23
C ALA A 491 9.18 1.40 -10.97
N GLY A 492 9.84 0.23 -11.05
CA GLY A 492 10.03 -0.66 -9.91
C GLY A 492 10.90 -0.08 -8.80
N SER A 493 11.91 0.74 -9.13
CA SER A 493 12.80 1.39 -8.15
C SER A 493 12.03 2.43 -7.35
N PHE A 494 11.22 3.24 -8.03
CA PHE A 494 10.33 4.19 -7.37
C PHE A 494 9.33 3.45 -6.49
N HIS A 495 8.64 2.44 -7.03
CA HIS A 495 7.71 1.60 -6.28
C HIS A 495 8.35 1.03 -5.01
N ASN A 496 9.56 0.49 -5.12
CA ASN A 496 10.29 -0.06 -3.97
C ASN A 496 10.54 1.00 -2.89
N LEU A 497 11.01 2.20 -3.26
CA LEU A 497 11.28 3.28 -2.30
C LEU A 497 10.00 3.79 -1.63
N ILE A 498 8.91 3.90 -2.40
CA ILE A 498 7.58 4.29 -1.90
C ILE A 498 7.09 3.29 -0.83
N HIS A 499 7.36 2.00 -1.04
CA HIS A 499 6.98 0.90 -0.16
C HIS A 499 8.10 0.48 0.82
N ASP A 500 9.22 1.21 0.91
CA ASP A 500 10.36 0.81 1.74
C ASP A 500 10.17 1.25 3.20
N MET A 501 9.93 0.28 4.08
CA MET A 501 9.78 0.53 5.52
C MET A 501 11.06 1.02 6.21
N ASN A 502 12.22 0.93 5.54
CA ASN A 502 13.46 1.55 6.04
C ASN A 502 13.44 3.07 5.88
N PHE A 503 12.64 3.60 4.94
CA PHE A 503 12.57 5.03 4.62
C PHE A 503 11.11 5.52 4.67
N PRO A 504 10.40 5.33 5.80
CA PRO A 504 8.96 5.53 5.87
C PRO A 504 8.53 7.00 5.72
N LYS A 505 9.45 7.97 5.78
CA LYS A 505 9.16 9.40 5.56
C LYS A 505 9.58 9.89 4.17
N VAL A 506 10.17 9.04 3.34
CA VAL A 506 10.47 9.33 1.93
C VAL A 506 9.23 9.03 1.10
N SER A 507 8.43 10.04 0.80
CA SER A 507 7.23 9.90 -0.03
C SER A 507 7.48 10.44 -1.43
N LEU A 508 8.03 9.60 -2.33
CA LEU A 508 8.34 10.05 -3.70
C LEU A 508 7.09 10.26 -4.56
N ASN A 509 5.96 9.62 -4.22
CA ASN A 509 4.70 9.73 -4.92
C ASN A 509 4.31 11.17 -5.24
N ALA A 510 4.41 12.08 -4.26
CA ALA A 510 4.03 13.47 -4.41
C ALA A 510 4.94 14.26 -5.38
N TYR A 511 6.16 13.78 -5.62
CA TYR A 511 7.20 14.51 -6.36
C TYR A 511 7.48 13.94 -7.74
N LEU A 512 7.06 12.70 -8.04
CA LEU A 512 7.45 12.00 -9.27
C LEU A 512 7.12 12.78 -10.56
N SER A 513 5.95 13.43 -10.64
CA SER A 513 5.60 14.22 -11.82
C SER A 513 6.50 15.45 -11.98
N ASP A 514 6.78 16.16 -10.89
CA ASP A 514 7.65 17.35 -10.93
C ASP A 514 9.10 16.99 -11.25
N ILE A 515 9.58 15.87 -10.69
CA ILE A 515 10.92 15.35 -10.97
C ILE A 515 11.05 14.99 -12.44
N MET A 516 10.03 14.34 -13.01
CA MET A 516 10.00 13.99 -14.43
C MET A 516 9.95 15.24 -15.31
N ASP A 517 9.10 16.21 -14.96
CA ASP A 517 9.01 17.51 -15.64
C ASP A 517 10.38 18.21 -15.69
N ARG A 518 11.01 18.33 -14.52
CA ARG A 518 12.30 18.99 -14.37
C ARG A 518 13.40 18.25 -15.12
N SER A 519 13.32 16.93 -15.22
CA SER A 519 14.29 16.12 -15.97
C SER A 519 14.22 16.40 -17.47
N PHE A 520 13.01 16.51 -18.03
CA PHE A 520 12.84 16.92 -19.42
C PHE A 520 13.31 18.37 -19.64
N ALA A 521 12.90 19.31 -18.78
CA ALA A 521 13.30 20.71 -18.86
C ALA A 521 14.82 20.88 -18.77
N ASN A 522 15.47 20.12 -17.89
CA ASN A 522 16.92 20.13 -17.75
C ASN A 522 17.61 19.73 -19.05
N LEU A 523 17.18 18.61 -19.65
CA LEU A 523 17.79 18.09 -20.86
C LEU A 523 17.55 19.03 -22.05
N LYS A 524 16.38 19.68 -22.10
CA LYS A 524 16.02 20.63 -23.17
C LYS A 524 16.78 21.96 -23.07
N ASN A 525 16.85 22.53 -21.87
CA ASN A 525 17.22 23.94 -21.69
C ASN A 525 18.69 24.17 -21.35
N TYR A 526 19.42 23.15 -20.92
CA TYR A 526 20.82 23.29 -20.50
C TYR A 526 21.74 22.38 -21.30
N GLN A 527 22.95 22.85 -21.58
CA GLN A 527 23.94 22.08 -22.31
C GLN A 527 24.62 21.04 -21.41
N SER A 528 24.72 21.30 -20.10
CA SER A 528 25.38 20.41 -19.14
C SER A 528 24.67 20.35 -17.78
N THR A 529 24.97 19.30 -17.01
CA THR A 529 24.53 19.19 -15.61
C THR A 529 25.08 20.34 -14.77
N SER A 530 26.33 20.73 -14.98
CA SER A 530 26.99 21.79 -14.20
C SER A 530 26.30 23.14 -14.37
N GLU A 531 25.90 23.47 -15.60
CA GLU A 531 25.17 24.69 -15.92
C GLU A 531 23.80 24.71 -15.23
N SER A 532 23.04 23.62 -15.35
CA SER A 532 21.71 23.55 -14.73
C SER A 532 21.76 23.61 -13.20
N LEU A 533 22.73 22.94 -12.57
CA LEU A 533 22.90 23.01 -11.12
C LEU A 533 23.37 24.39 -10.67
N LYS A 534 24.20 25.07 -11.48
CA LYS A 534 24.63 26.44 -11.20
C LYS A 534 23.44 27.39 -11.21
N ASP A 535 22.62 27.36 -12.26
CA ASP A 535 21.42 28.19 -12.37
C ASP A 535 20.45 27.93 -11.21
N LEU A 536 20.22 26.66 -10.88
CA LEU A 536 19.42 26.27 -9.72
C LEU A 536 19.99 26.81 -8.40
N SER A 537 21.31 26.72 -8.20
CA SER A 537 21.96 27.25 -7.00
C SER A 537 21.88 28.77 -6.91
N GLU A 538 21.94 29.47 -8.05
CA GLU A 538 21.81 30.93 -8.09
C GLU A 538 20.39 31.37 -7.76
N LYS A 539 19.38 30.64 -8.24
CA LYS A 539 17.96 30.87 -7.89
C LYS A 539 17.75 30.83 -6.38
N PHE A 540 18.26 29.78 -5.70
CA PHE A 540 18.10 29.66 -4.25
C PHE A 540 19.06 30.53 -3.43
N TYR A 541 20.11 31.09 -4.05
CA TYR A 541 21.03 32.02 -3.39
C TYR A 541 20.57 33.48 -3.46
N LYS A 542 19.96 33.91 -4.58
CA LYS A 542 19.59 35.32 -4.83
C LYS A 542 18.29 35.73 -4.14
N THR A 543 17.45 34.79 -3.76
CA THR A 543 16.21 35.10 -3.07
C THR A 543 16.42 34.93 -1.58
N SER A 544 16.29 36.02 -0.83
CA SER A 544 16.41 35.97 0.63
C SER A 544 15.45 34.90 1.17
N SER A 545 15.93 34.06 2.07
CA SER A 545 15.21 32.85 2.46
C SER A 545 13.83 33.12 3.11
N LEU A 546 13.51 34.38 3.45
CA LEU A 546 12.21 34.79 3.99
C LEU A 546 11.11 35.03 2.94
N GLU A 547 11.40 35.64 1.79
CA GLU A 547 10.35 36.07 0.84
C GLU A 547 9.76 34.93 -0.01
N MET A 548 10.44 33.78 -0.12
CA MET A 548 10.03 32.66 -0.96
C MET A 548 8.93 31.79 -0.34
N PHE A 549 8.85 31.70 0.99
CA PHE A 549 7.91 30.81 1.67
C PHE A 549 6.54 31.45 1.92
N GLU A 550 6.40 32.76 1.73
CA GLU A 550 5.13 33.49 1.90
C GLU A 550 4.17 33.34 0.71
N LYS A 551 4.61 32.76 -0.42
CA LYS A 551 3.76 32.54 -1.60
C LYS A 551 3.38 31.06 -1.73
N SER A 552 2.38 30.63 -0.97
CA SER A 552 1.83 29.27 -0.99
C SER A 552 1.08 28.87 -2.29
N ASP A 553 1.10 29.71 -3.32
CA ASP A 553 0.37 29.50 -4.59
C ASP A 553 1.26 29.08 -5.77
N GLN A 554 2.54 28.78 -5.55
CA GLN A 554 3.41 28.24 -6.62
C GLN A 554 3.25 26.73 -6.78
N THR A 555 2.88 26.33 -8.00
CA THR A 555 2.44 25.00 -8.43
C THR A 555 3.51 23.89 -8.41
N THR A 556 4.70 24.15 -7.87
CA THR A 556 5.77 23.15 -7.66
C THR A 556 6.51 23.47 -6.36
N SER A 557 6.62 22.50 -5.45
CA SER A 557 7.37 22.70 -4.19
C SER A 557 8.85 22.95 -4.48
N ASP A 558 9.50 23.90 -3.79
CA ASP A 558 10.93 24.21 -3.99
C ASP A 558 11.84 22.98 -3.89
N ILE A 559 11.48 22.01 -3.03
CA ILE A 559 12.20 20.74 -2.92
C ILE A 559 12.07 19.90 -4.19
N SER A 560 10.92 19.95 -4.89
CA SER A 560 10.72 19.28 -6.18
C SER A 560 11.73 19.77 -7.22
N GLU A 561 12.08 21.07 -7.22
CA GLU A 561 13.04 21.61 -8.18
C GLU A 561 14.46 21.10 -7.93
N ILE A 562 14.90 21.09 -6.66
CA ILE A 562 16.23 20.58 -6.27
C ILE A 562 16.31 19.08 -6.51
N LEU A 563 15.30 18.32 -6.08
CA LEU A 563 15.22 16.88 -6.28
C LEU A 563 15.17 16.52 -7.77
N GLY A 564 14.36 17.23 -8.55
CA GLY A 564 14.28 17.11 -10.00
C GLY A 564 15.62 17.41 -10.66
N GLY A 565 16.34 18.45 -10.24
CA GLY A 565 17.69 18.76 -10.71
C GLY A 565 18.71 17.68 -10.36
N ALA A 566 18.61 17.09 -9.17
CA ALA A 566 19.49 16.00 -8.71
C ALA A 566 19.30 14.71 -9.53
N ILE A 567 18.07 14.42 -9.95
CA ILE A 567 17.74 13.24 -10.78
C ILE A 567 17.99 13.51 -12.27
N ALA A 568 17.72 14.73 -12.76
CA ALA A 568 17.85 15.07 -14.16
C ALA A 568 19.24 14.78 -14.75
N ARG A 569 20.30 14.88 -13.94
CA ARG A 569 21.67 14.57 -14.38
C ARG A 569 21.84 13.14 -14.89
N PHE A 570 21.07 12.17 -14.38
CA PHE A 570 21.17 10.77 -14.81
C PHE A 570 20.78 10.60 -16.28
N ALA A 571 19.90 11.46 -16.81
CA ALA A 571 19.52 11.46 -18.23
C ALA A 571 20.72 11.73 -19.17
N ARG A 572 21.82 12.27 -18.65
CA ARG A 572 23.03 12.58 -19.44
C ARG A 572 24.07 11.46 -19.45
N PHE A 573 23.90 10.40 -18.67
CA PHE A 573 24.77 9.23 -18.72
C PHE A 573 24.53 8.41 -20.02
N ASP A 574 25.46 7.51 -20.33
CA ASP A 574 25.36 6.58 -21.47
C ASP A 574 24.18 5.63 -21.31
N ASP A 575 24.01 5.07 -20.10
CA ASP A 575 22.84 4.29 -19.70
C ASP A 575 22.13 4.95 -18.50
N PRO A 576 21.20 5.89 -18.77
CA PRO A 576 20.45 6.59 -17.73
C PRO A 576 19.66 5.66 -16.82
N SER A 577 19.06 4.61 -17.39
CA SER A 577 18.19 3.70 -16.66
C SER A 577 19.00 2.92 -15.62
N LYS A 578 20.16 2.40 -16.00
CA LYS A 578 21.09 1.74 -15.07
C LYS A 578 21.65 2.70 -14.03
N ALA A 579 22.10 3.89 -14.45
CA ALA A 579 22.70 4.85 -13.53
C ALA A 579 21.71 5.31 -12.44
N LEU A 580 20.46 5.57 -12.83
CA LEU A 580 19.40 5.91 -11.88
C LEU A 580 19.02 4.71 -11.00
N PHE A 581 18.95 3.50 -11.55
CA PHE A 581 18.67 2.28 -10.78
C PHE A 581 19.67 2.09 -9.63
N GLU A 582 20.97 2.20 -9.92
CA GLU A 582 22.01 2.07 -8.89
C GLU A 582 21.87 3.14 -7.80
N ALA A 583 21.51 4.37 -8.18
CA ALA A 583 21.29 5.45 -7.21
C ALA A 583 20.03 5.23 -6.35
N LEU A 584 18.99 4.57 -6.88
CA LEU A 584 17.72 4.35 -6.19
C LEU A 584 17.64 3.02 -5.44
N LYS A 585 18.56 2.08 -5.67
CA LYS A 585 18.58 0.78 -4.99
C LYS A 585 18.73 0.97 -3.47
N SER A 586 17.79 0.44 -2.68
CA SER A 586 17.73 0.68 -1.21
C SER A 586 19.06 0.45 -0.49
N ASP A 587 19.80 -0.60 -0.83
CA ASP A 587 21.09 -0.90 -0.18
C ASP A 587 22.16 0.14 -0.51
N ASN A 588 22.16 0.66 -1.74
CA ASN A 588 23.06 1.74 -2.15
C ASN A 588 22.65 3.07 -1.49
N VAL A 589 21.35 3.32 -1.32
CA VAL A 589 20.84 4.48 -0.56
C VAL A 589 21.33 4.40 0.89
N LYS A 590 21.16 3.27 1.57
CA LYS A 590 21.66 3.05 2.95
C LYS A 590 23.17 3.29 3.05
N LYS A 591 23.92 2.73 2.10
CA LYS A 591 25.37 2.89 2.03
C LYS A 591 25.77 4.36 1.85
N GLY A 592 25.16 5.06 0.89
CA GLY A 592 25.46 6.47 0.62
C GLY A 592 25.06 7.39 1.77
N LEU A 593 23.90 7.17 2.40
CA LEU A 593 23.50 7.93 3.59
C LEU A 593 24.54 7.83 4.72
N LYS A 594 25.16 6.67 4.88
CA LYS A 594 26.25 6.45 5.84
C LYS A 594 27.56 7.13 5.40
N GLU A 595 27.97 6.94 4.15
CA GLU A 595 29.20 7.50 3.60
C GLU A 595 29.19 9.05 3.63
N PHE A 596 28.04 9.66 3.34
CA PHE A 596 27.85 11.11 3.38
C PHE A 596 27.49 11.65 4.76
N LYS A 597 27.51 10.80 5.80
CA LYS A 597 27.21 11.16 7.20
C LYS A 597 25.84 11.83 7.37
N ILE A 598 24.85 11.40 6.60
CA ILE A 598 23.46 11.86 6.68
C ILE A 598 22.70 11.06 7.74
N ALA A 599 22.89 9.73 7.76
CA ALA A 599 22.30 8.83 8.76
C ALA A 599 23.10 7.53 8.92
N ASP A 600 22.89 6.82 10.03
CA ASP A 600 23.43 5.47 10.27
C ASP A 600 22.33 4.52 10.77
N VAL A 601 22.69 3.24 10.97
CA VAL A 601 21.79 2.18 11.44
C VAL A 601 21.33 2.44 12.88
N THR A 602 22.21 3.00 13.71
CA THR A 602 21.95 3.33 15.11
C THR A 602 22.12 4.82 15.32
N LYS A 603 21.20 5.44 16.07
CA LYS A 603 21.39 6.81 16.53
C LYS A 603 22.68 6.90 17.34
N ASP A 604 23.60 7.76 16.92
CA ASP A 604 24.79 8.05 17.71
C ASP A 604 24.36 8.76 19.00
N MET A 605 24.59 8.09 20.14
CA MET A 605 24.21 8.60 21.45
C MET A 605 24.96 9.88 21.84
N PHE A 606 26.08 10.18 21.17
CA PHE A 606 26.93 11.34 21.44
C PHE A 606 26.72 12.49 20.43
N ASN A 607 25.93 12.25 19.38
CA ASN A 607 25.56 13.28 18.42
C ASN A 607 24.02 13.50 18.43
N PRO A 608 23.52 14.58 19.05
CA PRO A 608 22.08 14.83 19.12
C PRO A 608 21.41 14.99 17.75
N ASP A 609 22.17 15.37 16.72
CA ASP A 609 21.70 15.55 15.34
C ASP A 609 21.75 14.25 14.51
N SER A 610 22.20 13.13 15.10
CA SER A 610 22.27 11.84 14.42
C SER A 610 20.86 11.31 14.08
N LYS A 611 20.69 10.91 12.81
CA LYS A 611 19.46 10.30 12.29
C LYS A 611 19.64 8.80 12.05
N GLU A 612 18.57 8.05 12.32
CA GLU A 612 18.42 6.66 11.87
C GLU A 612 17.77 6.61 10.48
N PHE A 613 17.92 5.51 9.75
CA PHE A 613 17.29 5.35 8.42
C PHE A 613 15.78 5.59 8.44
N LYS A 614 15.07 5.16 9.49
CA LYS A 614 13.63 5.35 9.63
C LYS A 614 13.21 6.83 9.70
N ASP A 615 14.15 7.71 10.07
CA ASP A 615 13.92 9.14 10.24
C ASP A 615 14.26 9.96 9.00
N ILE A 616 14.85 9.35 7.99
CA ILE A 616 15.18 9.97 6.69
C ILE A 616 13.91 10.41 5.98
N ASP A 617 13.86 11.70 5.66
CA ASP A 617 12.79 12.33 4.89
C ASP A 617 13.23 12.67 3.46
N ILE A 618 12.37 13.37 2.72
CA ILE A 618 12.64 13.76 1.33
C ILE A 618 13.83 14.71 1.18
N TYR A 619 14.13 15.55 2.18
CA TYR A 619 15.25 16.49 2.15
C TYR A 619 16.57 15.75 2.31
N ASP A 620 16.64 14.82 3.27
CA ASP A 620 17.79 13.95 3.46
C ASP A 620 18.06 13.10 2.21
N PHE A 621 17.00 12.56 1.60
CA PHE A 621 17.09 11.81 0.35
C PHE A 621 17.55 12.68 -0.82
N THR A 622 17.11 13.93 -0.89
CA THR A 622 17.56 14.90 -1.90
C THR A 622 19.05 15.22 -1.72
N HIS A 623 19.51 15.40 -0.48
CA HIS A 623 20.94 15.58 -0.18
C HIS A 623 21.76 14.36 -0.64
N TYR A 624 21.30 13.14 -0.35
CA TYR A 624 21.93 11.93 -0.87
C TYR A 624 22.00 11.93 -2.41
N LEU A 625 20.90 12.26 -3.11
CA LEU A 625 20.87 12.27 -4.57
C LEU A 625 21.74 13.37 -5.20
N LEU A 626 21.98 14.47 -4.49
CA LEU A 626 22.96 15.48 -4.89
C LEU A 626 24.40 14.96 -4.77
N MET A 627 24.66 13.97 -3.92
CA MET A 627 26.02 13.49 -3.62
C MET A 627 26.36 12.14 -4.26
N VAL A 628 25.38 11.27 -4.52
CA VAL A 628 25.64 9.93 -5.06
C VAL A 628 26.44 9.97 -6.37
N ASN A 629 27.35 9.03 -6.59
CA ASN A 629 28.28 9.01 -7.73
C ASN A 629 29.15 10.29 -7.85
N ARG A 630 29.38 11.01 -6.75
CA ARG A 630 30.37 12.08 -6.61
C ARG A 630 31.28 11.78 -5.42
N GLU A 631 32.46 12.39 -5.41
CA GLU A 631 33.36 12.26 -4.28
C GLU A 631 32.83 13.06 -3.07
N PRO A 632 32.83 12.48 -1.85
CA PRO A 632 32.33 13.16 -0.65
C PRO A 632 33.00 14.52 -0.36
N ASN A 633 34.23 14.71 -0.84
CA ASN A 633 35.05 15.91 -0.62
C ASN A 633 35.19 16.80 -1.87
N GLU A 634 34.37 16.59 -2.91
CA GLU A 634 34.40 17.42 -4.11
C GLU A 634 34.14 18.89 -3.71
N ASN A 635 35.13 19.77 -3.88
CA ASN A 635 35.01 21.18 -3.53
C ASN A 635 34.18 21.93 -4.59
N ASN A 636 32.87 21.72 -4.57
CA ASN A 636 31.94 22.29 -5.52
C ASN A 636 31.02 23.32 -4.83
N PRO A 637 31.24 24.64 -5.03
CA PRO A 637 30.48 25.68 -4.34
C PRO A 637 28.99 25.65 -4.69
N THR A 638 28.64 25.28 -5.93
CA THR A 638 27.26 25.10 -6.38
C THR A 638 26.54 24.02 -5.57
N LEU A 639 27.19 22.86 -5.38
CA LEU A 639 26.60 21.76 -4.62
C LEU A 639 26.47 22.09 -3.14
N LYS A 640 27.49 22.73 -2.55
CA LYS A 640 27.45 23.18 -1.15
C LYS A 640 26.24 24.10 -0.90
N ARG A 641 26.00 25.07 -1.78
CA ARG A 641 24.84 25.96 -1.70
C ARG A 641 23.50 25.23 -1.82
N LEU A 642 23.38 24.27 -2.73
CA LEU A 642 22.15 23.48 -2.86
C LEU A 642 21.90 22.60 -1.64
N ILE A 643 22.95 22.00 -1.05
CA ILE A 643 22.85 21.21 0.18
C ILE A 643 22.43 22.08 1.36
N GLU A 644 22.98 23.30 1.48
CA GLU A 644 22.56 24.29 2.48
C GLU A 644 21.10 24.68 2.30
N ALA A 645 20.66 24.97 1.07
CA ALA A 645 19.26 25.28 0.77
C ALA A 645 18.31 24.14 1.18
N VAL A 646 18.66 22.89 0.90
CA VAL A 646 17.88 21.71 1.31
C VAL A 646 17.77 21.61 2.84
N LYS A 647 18.86 21.86 3.57
CA LYS A 647 18.87 21.87 5.04
C LYS A 647 18.01 22.99 5.62
N ASP A 648 18.08 24.18 5.04
CA ASP A 648 17.28 25.33 5.48
C ASP A 648 15.79 25.08 5.25
N MET A 649 15.42 24.48 4.11
CA MET A 649 14.04 24.06 3.83
C MET A 649 13.56 23.02 4.84
N GLN A 650 14.39 22.00 5.14
CA GLN A 650 14.07 20.96 6.12
C GLN A 650 13.83 21.56 7.51
N LYS A 651 14.67 22.51 7.93
CA LYS A 651 14.54 23.19 9.22
C LYS A 651 13.23 23.98 9.29
N LYS A 652 12.92 24.77 8.26
CA LYS A 652 11.66 25.54 8.19
C LYS A 652 10.44 24.66 8.18
N GLU A 653 10.46 23.56 7.44
CA GLU A 653 9.36 22.59 7.43
C GLU A 653 9.14 21.99 8.83
N SER A 654 10.23 21.74 9.58
CA SER A 654 10.13 21.29 10.97
C SER A 654 9.57 22.37 11.91
N GLU A 655 9.98 23.64 11.73
CA GLU A 655 9.43 24.79 12.47
C GLU A 655 7.95 25.01 12.14
N ILE A 656 7.54 24.94 10.87
CA ILE A 656 6.14 25.05 10.42
C ILE A 656 5.31 23.90 10.99
N LYS A 657 5.84 22.67 11.00
CA LYS A 657 5.17 21.52 11.63
C LYS A 657 5.07 21.67 13.14
N GLU A 658 6.07 22.27 13.80
CA GLU A 658 6.04 22.53 15.23
C GLU A 658 5.05 23.66 15.57
N VAL A 659 4.97 24.71 14.76
CA VAL A 659 3.97 25.78 14.88
C VAL A 659 2.57 25.24 14.59
N SER A 660 2.42 24.39 13.57
CA SER A 660 1.15 23.72 13.24
C SER A 660 0.75 22.71 14.30
N LYS A 661 1.71 22.03 14.94
CA LYS A 661 1.46 21.17 16.11
C LYS A 661 1.14 22.00 17.34
N LYS A 662 1.78 23.14 17.57
CA LYS A 662 1.45 24.04 18.69
C LYS A 662 0.09 24.68 18.49
N SER A 663 -0.25 25.09 17.27
CA SER A 663 -1.58 25.59 16.95
C SER A 663 -2.61 24.46 16.99
N ALA A 664 -2.32 23.26 16.50
CA ALA A 664 -3.18 22.08 16.65
C ALA A 664 -3.30 21.63 18.11
N GLU A 665 -2.25 21.70 18.93
CA GLU A 665 -2.24 21.42 20.37
C GLU A 665 -2.90 22.56 21.16
N GLU A 666 -2.91 23.80 20.67
CA GLU A 666 -3.71 24.91 21.21
C GLU A 666 -5.19 24.76 20.81
N THR A 667 -5.44 24.19 19.62
CA THR A 667 -6.79 23.83 19.14
C THR A 667 -7.32 22.57 19.86
N GLU A 668 -6.46 21.60 20.18
CA GLU A 668 -6.72 20.38 20.97
C GLU A 668 -6.73 20.66 22.48
N LYS A 669 -5.94 21.62 22.99
CA LYS A 669 -6.11 22.16 24.36
C LYS A 669 -7.40 22.97 24.49
N GLY A 670 -8.00 23.39 23.38
CA GLY A 670 -9.39 23.84 23.29
C GLY A 670 -10.43 22.71 23.39
N THR A 671 -10.00 21.44 23.37
CA THR A 671 -10.83 20.24 23.54
C THR A 671 -10.22 19.30 24.58
N LYS A 672 -10.15 19.75 25.84
CA LYS A 672 -10.26 18.80 26.95
C LYS A 672 -11.65 18.16 26.83
N GLU A 673 -11.74 16.84 26.64
CA GLU A 673 -13.01 16.13 26.78
C GLU A 673 -13.64 16.51 28.12
N ARG A 674 -14.72 17.28 28.06
CA ARG A 674 -15.46 17.70 29.25
C ARG A 674 -16.03 16.43 29.88
N ALA A 675 -15.72 16.17 31.15
CA ALA A 675 -16.28 15.02 31.85
C ALA A 675 -17.81 15.04 31.76
N PHE A 676 -18.40 13.93 31.32
CA PHE A 676 -19.84 13.75 31.19
C PHE A 676 -20.30 12.55 32.00
N LYS A 677 -21.59 12.56 32.36
CA LYS A 677 -22.26 11.42 32.98
C LYS A 677 -23.17 10.75 31.95
N VAL A 678 -23.07 9.43 31.84
CA VAL A 678 -24.06 8.62 31.09
C VAL A 678 -25.33 8.55 31.93
N ILE A 679 -26.47 8.94 31.35
CA ILE A 679 -27.76 8.94 32.06
C ILE A 679 -28.42 7.57 31.93
N GLU A 680 -28.67 6.93 33.07
CA GLU A 680 -29.38 5.64 33.16
C GLU A 680 -30.88 5.84 33.41
N ASP A 681 -31.26 6.79 34.27
CA ASP A 681 -32.66 7.16 34.54
C ASP A 681 -33.06 8.42 33.76
N LYS A 682 -33.80 8.21 32.66
CA LYS A 682 -34.28 9.30 31.82
C LYS A 682 -35.34 10.16 32.51
N GLU A 683 -36.23 9.58 33.32
CA GLU A 683 -37.31 10.33 33.97
C GLU A 683 -36.78 11.30 35.03
N ALA A 684 -35.78 10.88 35.81
CA ALA A 684 -35.08 11.75 36.74
C ALA A 684 -34.33 12.87 36.00
N PHE A 685 -33.62 12.53 34.92
CA PHE A 685 -32.87 13.51 34.13
C PHE A 685 -33.74 14.58 33.47
N LEU A 686 -34.95 14.22 33.02
CA LEU A 686 -35.91 15.17 32.44
C LEU A 686 -36.40 16.24 33.43
N LYS A 687 -36.36 15.96 34.75
CA LYS A 687 -36.68 16.94 35.81
C LYS A 687 -35.54 17.93 36.04
N ASP A 688 -34.30 17.51 35.79
CA ASP A 688 -33.08 18.28 36.00
C ASP A 688 -32.69 19.18 34.81
N LEU A 689 -33.40 19.12 33.67
CA LEU A 689 -33.16 20.00 32.52
C LEU A 689 -33.21 21.50 32.87
N ASN A 690 -33.94 21.88 33.93
CA ASN A 690 -34.00 23.26 34.41
C ASN A 690 -32.69 23.74 35.08
N ALA A 691 -31.74 22.84 35.37
CA ALA A 691 -30.44 23.17 35.97
C ALA A 691 -29.38 23.59 34.93
N ILE A 692 -29.70 23.55 33.63
CA ILE A 692 -28.79 24.00 32.57
C ILE A 692 -28.53 25.50 32.73
N LYS A 693 -27.25 25.88 32.82
CA LYS A 693 -26.83 27.28 32.81
C LYS A 693 -26.64 27.73 31.37
N PRO A 694 -27.49 28.60 30.82
CA PRO A 694 -27.42 28.99 29.42
C PRO A 694 -26.18 29.84 29.13
N MET A 695 -25.57 29.63 27.96
CA MET A 695 -24.45 30.42 27.46
C MET A 695 -24.94 31.76 26.90
N PRO A 696 -24.24 32.90 27.11
CA PRO A 696 -24.55 34.14 26.39
C PRO A 696 -24.55 33.94 24.86
N LEU A 697 -25.43 34.63 24.14
CA LEU A 697 -25.47 34.54 22.67
C LEU A 697 -24.13 35.00 22.07
N PRO A 698 -23.45 34.13 21.29
CA PRO A 698 -22.28 34.53 20.51
C PRO A 698 -22.64 35.60 19.48
N LYS A 699 -21.61 36.33 19.00
CA LYS A 699 -21.80 37.32 17.93
C LYS A 699 -22.29 36.63 16.66
N GLU A 700 -23.30 37.20 16.01
CA GLU A 700 -23.79 36.69 14.73
C GLU A 700 -22.68 36.70 13.66
N ILE A 701 -22.67 35.66 12.84
CA ILE A 701 -21.75 35.49 11.70
C ILE A 701 -22.56 35.25 10.44
N ASP A 702 -22.00 35.65 9.29
CA ASP A 702 -22.60 35.37 8.01
C ASP A 702 -22.18 34.00 7.46
N THR A 703 -22.70 33.65 6.28
CA THR A 703 -22.38 32.37 5.63
C THR A 703 -20.94 32.25 5.19
N GLU A 704 -20.27 33.35 4.86
CA GLU A 704 -18.90 33.36 4.37
C GLU A 704 -17.93 33.16 5.53
N SER A 705 -18.12 33.87 6.65
CA SER A 705 -17.40 33.64 7.91
C SER A 705 -17.59 32.21 8.40
N PHE A 706 -18.80 31.65 8.35
CA PHE A 706 -19.01 30.25 8.74
C PHE A 706 -18.25 29.25 7.84
N LEU A 707 -18.12 29.53 6.55
CA LEU A 707 -17.38 28.67 5.63
C LEU A 707 -15.86 28.75 5.87
N ASN A 708 -15.34 29.93 6.19
CA ASN A 708 -13.90 30.17 6.33
C ASN A 708 -13.36 29.84 7.73
N ASP A 709 -14.09 30.19 8.78
CA ASP A 709 -13.55 30.17 10.15
C ASP A 709 -13.81 28.85 10.89
N PHE A 710 -14.88 28.13 10.54
CA PHE A 710 -15.26 26.91 11.23
C PHE A 710 -14.62 25.67 10.57
N ASN A 711 -13.54 25.12 11.13
CA ASN A 711 -12.82 23.97 10.51
C ASN A 711 -13.22 22.59 11.03
N GLY A 712 -14.18 22.50 11.97
CA GLY A 712 -14.57 21.24 12.62
C GLY A 712 -15.49 20.31 11.82
N VAL A 713 -15.91 20.68 10.60
CA VAL A 713 -16.93 19.96 9.82
C VAL A 713 -16.55 19.87 8.35
N LYS A 714 -16.74 18.69 7.74
CA LYS A 714 -16.31 18.39 6.36
C LYS A 714 -17.31 18.80 5.27
N ASN A 715 -18.58 19.04 5.62
CA ASN A 715 -19.67 19.24 4.65
C ASN A 715 -20.33 20.63 4.73
N LYS A 716 -19.57 21.68 5.07
CA LYS A 716 -20.11 23.03 5.36
C LYS A 716 -20.94 23.61 4.23
N GLU A 717 -20.47 23.49 2.99
CA GLU A 717 -21.16 24.00 1.79
C GLU A 717 -22.49 23.27 1.57
N ASN A 718 -22.48 21.94 1.75
CA ASN A 718 -23.68 21.11 1.63
C ASN A 718 -24.67 21.37 2.77
N PHE A 719 -24.17 21.64 3.97
CA PHE A 719 -24.99 22.03 5.11
C PHE A 719 -25.68 23.38 4.87
N ILE A 720 -24.97 24.40 4.37
CA ILE A 720 -25.57 25.68 3.99
C ILE A 720 -26.63 25.50 2.89
N LYS A 721 -26.34 24.68 1.86
CA LYS A 721 -27.34 24.33 0.82
C LYS A 721 -28.58 23.66 1.42
N HIS A 722 -28.39 22.75 2.38
CA HIS A 722 -29.48 22.09 3.08
C HIS A 722 -30.32 23.08 3.90
N LEU A 723 -29.71 24.01 4.64
CA LEU A 723 -30.46 25.01 5.40
C LEU A 723 -31.24 25.96 4.48
N LYS A 724 -30.66 26.33 3.33
CA LYS A 724 -31.30 27.18 2.31
C LYS A 724 -32.52 26.52 1.66
N SER A 725 -32.57 25.19 1.58
CA SER A 725 -33.69 24.46 0.98
C SER A 725 -34.90 24.28 1.92
N LYS A 726 -34.81 24.71 3.19
CA LYS A 726 -35.90 24.58 4.15
C LYS A 726 -36.87 25.79 4.09
N PRO A 727 -38.17 25.59 4.39
CA PRO A 727 -39.15 26.67 4.41
C PRO A 727 -38.80 27.83 5.37
N ASP A 728 -38.06 27.53 6.45
CA ASP A 728 -37.60 28.46 7.48
C ASP A 728 -36.11 28.87 7.31
N SER A 729 -35.58 28.79 6.09
CA SER A 729 -34.15 29.01 5.77
C SER A 729 -33.55 30.29 6.35
N LYS A 730 -34.26 31.41 6.30
CA LYS A 730 -33.80 32.69 6.87
C LYS A 730 -33.50 32.58 8.37
N HIS A 731 -34.34 31.88 9.12
CA HIS A 731 -34.15 31.67 10.55
C HIS A 731 -33.02 30.68 10.83
N ARG A 732 -32.91 29.61 10.03
CA ARG A 732 -31.83 28.61 10.21
C ARG A 732 -30.45 29.18 9.94
N LEU A 733 -30.31 30.04 8.92
CA LEU A 733 -29.05 30.71 8.60
C LEU A 733 -28.66 31.75 9.66
N ALA A 734 -29.63 32.41 10.30
CA ALA A 734 -29.33 33.35 11.39
C ALA A 734 -28.63 32.68 12.58
N TYR A 735 -28.77 31.36 12.76
CA TYR A 735 -28.19 30.61 13.87
C TYR A 735 -26.85 29.93 13.58
N LEU A 736 -26.17 30.28 12.48
CA LEU A 736 -24.86 29.68 12.16
C LEU A 736 -23.82 29.88 13.27
N HIS A 737 -23.84 31.04 13.92
CA HIS A 737 -22.98 31.37 15.06
C HIS A 737 -23.19 30.46 16.29
N LEU A 738 -24.29 29.69 16.35
CA LEU A 738 -24.59 28.76 17.45
C LEU A 738 -24.08 27.35 17.19
N VAL A 739 -23.73 27.01 15.94
CA VAL A 739 -23.34 25.65 15.55
C VAL A 739 -22.04 25.22 16.22
N GLU A 740 -21.00 26.04 16.13
CA GLU A 740 -19.69 25.73 16.69
C GLU A 740 -19.71 25.59 18.23
N PRO A 741 -20.29 26.54 19.00
CA PRO A 741 -20.38 26.39 20.46
C PRO A 741 -21.19 25.16 20.87
N THR A 742 -22.23 24.79 20.11
CA THR A 742 -23.06 23.60 20.39
C THR A 742 -22.27 22.30 20.20
N LEU A 743 -21.34 22.26 19.25
CA LEU A 743 -20.48 21.09 19.00
C LEU A 743 -19.30 21.02 19.97
N LYS A 744 -18.68 22.15 20.29
CA LYS A 744 -17.51 22.22 21.18
C LYS A 744 -17.88 21.99 22.65
N GLU A 745 -18.98 22.57 23.10
CA GLU A 745 -19.40 22.55 24.50
C GLU A 745 -20.89 22.20 24.65
N PRO A 746 -21.35 21.02 24.21
CA PRO A 746 -22.74 20.64 24.41
C PRO A 746 -23.09 20.55 25.90
N ASP A 747 -24.34 20.86 26.24
CA ASP A 747 -24.92 20.54 27.55
C ASP A 747 -25.38 19.08 27.59
N ILE A 748 -25.87 18.57 26.45
CA ILE A 748 -26.34 17.20 26.27
C ILE A 748 -25.90 16.69 24.90
N THR A 749 -25.41 15.46 24.83
CA THR A 749 -25.21 14.72 23.59
C THR A 749 -26.08 13.46 23.60
N LEU A 750 -26.92 13.30 22.59
CA LEU A 750 -27.78 12.13 22.37
C LEU A 750 -27.17 11.27 21.26
N ILE A 751 -27.06 9.96 21.49
CA ILE A 751 -26.50 9.01 20.53
C ILE A 751 -27.60 8.01 20.16
N PHE A 752 -27.79 7.84 18.86
CA PHE A 752 -28.76 6.91 18.28
C PHE A 752 -28.04 5.77 17.56
N LYS A 753 -28.50 4.55 17.78
CA LYS A 753 -27.93 3.31 17.27
C LYS A 753 -28.94 2.55 16.40
N GLU A 754 -28.45 2.00 15.30
CA GLU A 754 -29.20 1.07 14.46
C GLU A 754 -28.37 -0.21 14.34
N GLN A 755 -28.97 -1.37 14.68
CA GLN A 755 -28.27 -2.67 14.70
C GLN A 755 -26.96 -2.65 15.53
N GLY A 756 -26.93 -1.88 16.62
CA GLY A 756 -25.77 -1.77 17.53
C GLY A 756 -24.66 -0.83 17.06
N LYS A 757 -24.77 -0.19 15.89
CA LYS A 757 -23.81 0.80 15.39
C LYS A 757 -24.36 2.22 15.57
N GLU A 758 -23.50 3.17 15.94
CA GLU A 758 -23.85 4.59 16.02
C GLU A 758 -24.17 5.11 14.61
N VAL A 759 -25.37 5.65 14.44
CA VAL A 759 -25.83 6.19 13.15
C VAL A 759 -25.99 7.70 13.16
N LYS A 760 -26.20 8.31 14.32
CA LYS A 760 -26.47 9.74 14.45
C LYS A 760 -26.18 10.21 15.87
N LYS A 761 -25.64 11.42 15.99
CA LYS A 761 -25.49 12.17 17.25
C LYS A 761 -26.27 13.47 17.17
N GLU A 762 -26.89 13.87 18.28
CA GLU A 762 -27.48 15.20 18.44
C GLU A 762 -26.84 15.91 19.62
N HIS A 763 -26.28 17.08 19.36
CA HIS A 763 -25.67 17.96 20.35
C HIS A 763 -26.63 19.08 20.68
N ILE A 764 -26.88 19.29 21.97
CA ILE A 764 -27.84 20.27 22.46
C ILE A 764 -27.12 21.22 23.40
N LYS A 765 -27.30 22.53 23.17
CA LYS A 765 -26.78 23.58 24.04
C LYS A 765 -27.84 24.65 24.30
N ALA A 766 -27.89 25.15 25.52
CA ALA A 766 -28.76 26.25 25.92
C ALA A 766 -28.04 27.59 25.77
N PHE A 767 -28.76 28.57 25.20
CA PHE A 767 -28.31 29.94 25.02
C PHE A 767 -29.28 30.92 25.69
N GLN A 768 -28.72 31.99 26.26
CA GLN A 768 -29.48 33.05 26.92
C GLN A 768 -29.95 34.03 25.85
N GLY A 769 -31.26 34.08 25.63
CA GLY A 769 -31.91 35.05 24.78
C GLY A 769 -32.15 36.38 25.48
N ASP A 770 -33.37 36.90 25.38
CA ASP A 770 -33.83 38.01 26.20
C ASP A 770 -33.70 37.67 27.71
N PRO A 771 -33.68 38.65 28.62
CA PRO A 771 -33.38 38.43 30.05
C PRO A 771 -34.25 37.38 30.79
N LYS A 772 -35.35 36.93 30.16
CA LYS A 772 -36.27 35.93 30.72
C LYS A 772 -36.43 34.67 29.85
N THR A 773 -35.68 34.51 28.76
CA THR A 773 -35.92 33.45 27.77
C THR A 773 -34.66 32.63 27.50
N ILE A 774 -34.74 31.31 27.69
CA ILE A 774 -33.69 30.36 27.31
C ILE A 774 -34.05 29.73 25.97
N TYR A 775 -33.10 29.69 25.06
CA TYR A 775 -33.22 29.03 23.77
C TYR A 775 -32.34 27.79 23.74
N TYR A 776 -32.86 26.69 23.20
CA TYR A 776 -32.06 25.49 22.99
C TYR A 776 -31.75 25.37 21.51
N PHE A 777 -30.49 25.14 21.19
CA PHE A 777 -30.05 24.86 19.84
C PHE A 777 -29.62 23.40 19.75
N LEU A 778 -30.11 22.72 18.70
CA LEU A 778 -29.80 21.34 18.43
C LEU A 778 -29.05 21.24 17.11
N VAL A 779 -27.92 20.54 17.15
CA VAL A 779 -27.10 20.23 15.99
C VAL A 779 -27.03 18.72 15.82
N THR A 780 -27.46 18.23 14.67
CA THR A 780 -27.38 16.81 14.31
C THR A 780 -26.14 16.53 13.48
N GLN A 781 -25.40 15.49 13.85
CA GLN A 781 -24.19 15.03 13.19
C GLN A 781 -24.28 13.55 12.81
N ASP A 782 -23.76 13.23 11.62
CA ASP A 782 -23.51 11.88 11.11
C ASP A 782 -21.99 11.64 11.03
N ASN A 783 -21.53 10.46 11.44
CA ASN A 783 -20.14 10.02 11.40
C ASN A 783 -19.12 11.05 11.93
N ASP A 784 -19.43 11.70 13.07
CA ASP A 784 -18.56 12.64 13.80
C ASP A 784 -17.98 13.80 12.97
N SER A 785 -18.48 14.08 11.76
CA SER A 785 -17.92 15.14 10.89
C SER A 785 -18.88 15.73 9.86
N LYS A 786 -20.09 15.17 9.70
CA LYS A 786 -21.10 15.67 8.76
C LYS A 786 -22.31 16.25 9.48
N LEU A 787 -22.59 17.53 9.27
CA LEU A 787 -23.81 18.16 9.80
C LEU A 787 -25.01 17.81 8.95
N ILE A 788 -26.09 17.39 9.62
CA ILE A 788 -27.38 17.08 9.00
C ILE A 788 -28.34 18.26 9.16
N THR A 789 -28.50 18.77 10.39
CA THR A 789 -29.41 19.88 10.67
C THR A 789 -28.94 20.70 11.87
N GLY A 790 -29.33 21.97 11.89
CA GLY A 790 -29.11 22.89 13.00
C GLY A 790 -30.38 23.73 13.17
N LEU A 791 -31.04 23.62 14.31
CA LEU A 791 -32.27 24.37 14.57
C LEU A 791 -32.48 24.71 16.04
N LYS A 792 -33.19 25.82 16.24
CA LYS A 792 -33.74 26.20 17.54
C LYS A 792 -34.91 25.28 17.88
N VAL A 793 -34.86 24.65 19.05
CA VAL A 793 -35.86 23.67 19.51
C VAL A 793 -36.54 24.14 20.80
N LYS A 794 -37.79 23.71 20.99
CA LYS A 794 -38.53 23.92 22.25
C LYS A 794 -38.17 22.82 23.25
N PRO A 795 -38.28 23.07 24.57
CA PRO A 795 -37.99 22.07 25.59
C PRO A 795 -38.75 20.74 25.37
N ILE A 796 -40.01 20.79 24.94
CA ILE A 796 -40.82 19.59 24.62
C ILE A 796 -40.15 18.70 23.56
N TYR A 797 -39.51 19.30 22.55
CA TYR A 797 -38.82 18.56 21.50
C TYR A 797 -37.60 17.82 22.07
N ILE A 798 -36.84 18.49 22.94
CA ILE A 798 -35.67 17.90 23.61
C ILE A 798 -36.08 16.69 24.46
N LYS A 799 -37.20 16.79 25.19
CA LYS A 799 -37.73 15.67 25.97
C LYS A 799 -38.04 14.47 25.06
N ALA A 800 -38.71 14.71 23.94
CA ALA A 800 -39.05 13.66 22.98
C ALA A 800 -37.80 13.00 22.35
N GLU A 801 -36.72 13.74 22.11
CA GLU A 801 -35.47 13.17 21.58
C GLU A 801 -34.66 12.43 22.65
N ILE A 802 -34.67 12.90 23.90
CA ILE A 802 -34.08 12.18 25.05
C ILE A 802 -34.74 10.81 25.22
N ASP A 803 -36.07 10.73 25.12
CA ASP A 803 -36.81 9.48 25.24
C ASP A 803 -36.40 8.46 24.16
N LYS A 804 -36.13 8.93 22.94
CA LYS A 804 -35.72 8.09 21.80
C LYS A 804 -34.23 7.72 21.78
N ALA A 805 -33.37 8.49 22.44
CA ALA A 805 -31.92 8.29 22.38
C ALA A 805 -31.49 6.97 23.04
N ASP A 806 -30.55 6.24 22.44
CA ASP A 806 -30.01 4.99 23.01
C ASP A 806 -29.01 5.28 24.13
N ILE A 807 -28.20 6.32 23.98
CA ILE A 807 -27.25 6.79 25.00
C ILE A 807 -27.37 8.30 25.14
N ILE A 808 -27.36 8.78 26.38
CA ILE A 808 -27.43 10.19 26.73
C ILE A 808 -26.18 10.54 27.54
N HIS A 809 -25.34 11.42 27.00
CA HIS A 809 -24.23 12.04 27.71
C HIS A 809 -24.65 13.41 28.22
N SER A 810 -24.70 13.57 29.54
CA SER A 810 -24.97 14.86 30.17
C SER A 810 -23.69 15.52 30.65
N PHE A 811 -23.52 16.77 30.28
CA PHE A 811 -22.43 17.64 30.76
C PHE A 811 -22.93 18.64 31.81
N ILE A 812 -24.18 18.49 32.26
CA ILE A 812 -24.83 19.33 33.26
C ILE A 812 -24.28 18.92 34.64
N PRO A 813 -23.77 19.86 35.46
CA PRO A 813 -23.36 19.56 36.82
C PRO A 813 -24.57 19.09 37.64
N GLN A 814 -24.64 17.80 37.98
CA GLN A 814 -25.68 17.31 38.89
C GLN A 814 -25.39 17.84 40.30
N ALA A 815 -26.41 18.39 40.97
CA ALA A 815 -26.31 18.66 42.39
C ALA A 815 -25.97 17.35 43.10
N ARG A 816 -24.84 17.30 43.81
CA ARG A 816 -24.52 16.16 44.67
C ARG A 816 -25.65 16.04 45.68
N THR A 817 -26.58 15.12 45.47
CA THR A 817 -27.36 14.55 46.56
C THR A 817 -26.36 13.79 47.41
N LEU A 818 -25.84 14.47 48.44
CA LEU A 818 -25.25 13.84 49.60
C LEU A 818 -26.29 12.89 50.19
N LYS A 819 -26.20 11.61 49.85
CA LYS A 819 -26.70 10.50 50.67
C LYS A 819 -25.77 9.31 50.49
N GLU A 820 -24.99 9.13 51.56
CA GLU A 820 -24.29 7.94 52.08
C GLU A 820 -23.35 7.16 51.16
#